data_AF-A0AAW0M6P4-F1
#
_entry.id   AF-A0AAW0M6P4-F1
#
_cell.length_a   1.000
_cell.length_b   1.000
_cell.length_c   1.000
_cell.angle_alpha   90.00
_cell.angle_beta   90.00
_cell.angle_gamma   90.00
#
_symmetry.space_group_name_H-M   'P 1'
#
loop_
_entity.id
_entity.type
_entity.pdbx_description
1 polymer ?
#
loop_
_entity_poly.entity_id
_entity_poly.type
_entity_poly.pdbx_seq_one_letter_code
_entity_poly.pdbx_strand_id
1 'polypeptide(L)'
;MASCVSITQIIFLIVLFTFLFLFSSAKPIQTQQSLLFQYHNGHLLTGNVSIDIIWYGKFASYQQAIITDFILSLSSSTPTKAQPNIATWWNIIEKYYDLVKPKISKPVPSLGNQITDPNYSIGKRLNINQIERLASKGSQKHAINVVLTSADVAVQGFCSKCGTHGYLESELVNKQKHRYKFAYIWVGNAETQCPSNCSWPFDLTIYGPKTPPLVAPNNDVGVDGMVMNLASLLAGTATNPFGNGYYQGPKEEPREAVSACPGMYGMGASPGFLGKLLVDVKTGASYNAYGFHTLILVTLTQFIICKFIMASLVPTYLLLQLVLVISFFQFNLAARRLADSAESQQPLLFQYHNGALLTGKISINLIWYGKFKPTQRAIISDFITSLSTSTPTTAQPSVATWWKTTDKYYHLVNSKKPSTLVLSMGTQIIDETYSLGKSLSNQQIEELASKGAQKNAINVVLTSDDVAVEGFCMSKCGTHGSQKGASIQGKSYKFAYIWVGNSETQCPGQCAWPFHQPIYGPQSPPLVAPNNDVGLDGMVMNLASLLAGTTTNPFGNGYFQGPKDAPLEAASACPGVYGKGAYPGYAGDLLVDPTTGASYNANGGNGRKYLLPALFDPLLAGTTTNPFGNGYFQGPKDAPLEAASACPGVYGKGAYPGYAGDLLVDPTTGASYNANGGNGRKYLLPALFDPSTKSCSTLLVLVFSFFRFNLAARRLADSAETQQPLLFQYHNGPLLTGKISINLIWYGKFKPSQRAIISDFIASLSTSTPTKAQPSVATWWKTTDKYYQPSNSKKPSTLVLSIGTQIIDETYSLGKSLSNQQIEQLASKGAQANAINILVLVFSFFHFNLAARRLADSAETQQPLLFQYHNGPLLTGKISINLIWYGKFKPSQRAIISDFIASLSTSTPTKAQPSVATWWKTTDKYYQLSNSKKPSTLVLSMGTQIIDETYSLGKSLSNQQIEQLASKGAQANAINIVLTSNDVAVEGFCMSKCGTHGSLTGASVQGKSNKFAYIWVGNSETQCPGQCAWPFHQPIYGPQSPPLVAPNNDVGLDGMVINLASLLAGTTTNPFGNGYFQGPKDAPLEAASACPGVYGKGAYPGYAGDLLVDPATGASYNANGANGRKYLVPALFDPSTQTCSILV
;
A
#
# COMPACT_ATOMS: atom_id res chain seq x y z
N MET A 1 -53.17 24.77 50.36
CA MET A 1 -52.20 25.18 51.40
C MET A 1 -50.83 25.27 50.76
N ALA A 2 -50.14 26.38 51.01
CA ALA A 2 -48.71 26.62 50.74
C ALA A 2 -48.27 26.62 49.26
N SER A 3 -47.53 27.57 48.72
CA SER A 3 -47.11 28.91 49.15
C SER A 3 -46.72 29.63 47.86
N CYS A 4 -47.27 30.83 47.63
CA CYS A 4 -46.85 31.70 46.53
C CYS A 4 -45.37 32.08 46.71
N VAL A 5 -44.51 31.54 45.86
CA VAL A 5 -43.21 32.14 45.58
C VAL A 5 -43.48 33.35 44.71
N SER A 6 -43.23 34.53 45.27
CA SER A 6 -43.48 35.82 44.63
C SER A 6 -42.74 35.92 43.29
N ILE A 7 -43.38 36.55 42.30
CA ILE A 7 -42.82 36.87 40.97
C ILE A 7 -41.45 37.56 41.08
N THR A 8 -41.18 38.30 42.17
CA THR A 8 -39.87 38.88 42.44
C THR A 8 -38.76 37.85 42.69
N GLN A 9 -39.04 36.69 43.29
CA GLN A 9 -38.05 35.62 43.45
C GLN A 9 -37.74 34.90 42.14
N ILE A 10 -38.71 34.78 41.24
CA ILE A 10 -38.51 34.21 39.90
C ILE A 10 -37.70 35.18 39.02
N ILE A 11 -37.99 36.48 39.09
CA ILE A 11 -37.20 37.50 38.38
C ILE A 11 -35.78 37.56 38.95
N PHE A 12 -35.60 37.46 40.28
CA PHE A 12 -34.27 37.42 40.89
C PHE A 12 -33.50 36.16 40.47
N LEU A 13 -34.15 34.99 40.37
CA LEU A 13 -33.54 33.77 39.87
C LEU A 13 -33.18 33.85 38.38
N ILE A 14 -34.00 34.48 37.54
CA ILE A 14 -33.70 34.68 36.11
C ILE A 14 -32.58 35.69 35.91
N VAL A 15 -32.54 36.77 36.70
CA VAL A 15 -31.45 37.76 36.70
C VAL A 15 -30.16 37.14 37.25
N LEU A 16 -30.24 36.31 38.29
CA LEU A 16 -29.08 35.59 38.83
C LEU A 16 -28.57 34.52 37.85
N PHE A 17 -29.45 33.81 37.13
CA PHE A 17 -29.07 32.86 36.09
C PHE A 17 -28.44 33.54 34.87
N THR A 18 -28.94 34.71 34.47
CA THR A 18 -28.35 35.50 33.38
C THR A 18 -27.04 36.16 33.80
N PHE A 19 -26.89 36.60 35.06
CA PHE A 19 -25.62 37.10 35.58
C PHE A 19 -24.58 35.98 35.78
N LEU A 20 -24.99 34.77 36.20
CA LEU A 20 -24.11 33.61 36.33
C LEU A 20 -23.68 33.04 34.97
N PHE A 21 -24.49 33.20 33.92
CA PHE A 21 -24.09 32.89 32.55
C PHE A 21 -23.23 33.98 31.89
N LEU A 22 -23.35 35.24 32.33
CA LEU A 22 -22.51 36.34 31.83
C LEU A 22 -21.15 36.46 32.53
N PHE A 23 -20.93 35.79 33.68
CA PHE A 23 -19.67 35.87 34.44
C PHE A 23 -19.03 34.55 34.86
N SER A 24 -19.41 33.41 34.27
CA SER A 24 -18.63 32.17 34.41
C SER A 24 -17.91 31.83 33.11
N SER A 25 -16.61 32.12 33.09
CA SER A 25 -15.62 31.84 32.04
C SER A 25 -15.47 32.89 30.93
N ALA A 26 -15.31 34.16 31.32
CA ALA A 26 -14.26 34.96 30.73
C ALA A 26 -12.91 34.53 31.34
N LYS A 27 -12.38 33.39 30.89
CA LYS A 27 -10.94 33.12 30.93
C LYS A 27 -10.38 33.49 29.56
N PRO A 28 -9.20 34.12 29.50
CA PRO A 28 -8.71 34.71 28.28
C PRO A 28 -8.62 33.59 27.25
N ILE A 29 -9.19 33.85 26.09
CA ILE A 29 -8.82 33.16 24.87
C ILE A 29 -7.32 33.35 24.78
N GLN A 30 -6.57 32.34 25.24
CA GLN A 30 -5.25 32.10 24.72
C GLN A 30 -5.55 31.89 23.26
N THR A 31 -5.30 32.93 22.47
CA THR A 31 -5.13 32.83 21.04
C THR A 31 -4.26 31.60 20.85
N GLN A 32 -4.91 30.47 20.54
CA GLN A 32 -4.36 29.56 19.57
C GLN A 32 -3.83 30.51 18.52
N GLN A 33 -2.52 30.51 18.31
CA GLN A 33 -1.99 31.17 17.15
C GLN A 33 -2.69 30.43 16.01
N SER A 34 -3.86 30.95 15.61
CA SER A 34 -4.34 30.82 14.27
C SER A 34 -3.12 31.28 13.52
N LEU A 35 -2.39 30.33 12.95
CA LEU A 35 -1.63 30.60 11.75
C LEU A 35 -2.68 31.18 10.81
N LEU A 36 -2.82 32.50 10.89
CA LEU A 36 -3.85 33.24 10.19
C LEU A 36 -3.57 32.95 8.72
N PHE A 37 -4.61 32.74 7.93
CA PHE A 37 -4.44 32.67 6.49
C PHE A 37 -3.90 34.02 6.03
N GLN A 38 -2.59 34.11 5.81
CA GLN A 38 -1.88 35.38 5.68
C GLN A 38 -1.85 35.79 4.22
N TYR A 39 -2.17 37.06 3.98
CA TYR A 39 -1.90 37.69 2.71
C TYR A 39 -0.42 38.10 2.66
N HIS A 40 0.33 37.56 1.71
CA HIS A 40 1.77 37.82 1.59
C HIS A 40 2.09 38.96 0.62
N ASN A 41 1.15 39.88 0.43
CA ASN A 41 1.25 41.03 -0.48
C ASN A 41 1.54 40.68 -1.94
N GLY A 42 1.28 39.44 -2.36
CA GLY A 42 1.40 39.01 -3.75
C GLY A 42 0.19 39.35 -4.60
N HIS A 43 0.18 38.86 -5.83
CA HIS A 43 -0.85 39.23 -6.80
C HIS A 43 -2.13 38.43 -6.56
N LEU A 44 -3.28 39.08 -6.74
CA LEU A 44 -4.60 38.47 -6.76
C LEU A 44 -5.27 38.79 -8.08
N LEU A 45 -6.19 37.94 -8.54
CA LEU A 45 -6.97 38.22 -9.74
C LEU A 45 -8.06 39.25 -9.40
N THR A 46 -8.11 40.39 -10.12
CA THR A 46 -9.01 41.51 -9.81
C THR A 46 -9.76 41.99 -11.05
N GLY A 47 -10.99 42.48 -10.90
CA GLY A 47 -11.80 42.97 -12.01
C GLY A 47 -12.41 41.85 -12.84
N ASN A 48 -12.72 42.11 -14.11
CA ASN A 48 -13.31 41.10 -15.00
C ASN A 48 -12.26 40.04 -15.37
N VAL A 49 -12.58 38.78 -15.09
CA VAL A 49 -11.68 37.63 -15.34
C VAL A 49 -12.38 36.66 -16.30
N SER A 50 -11.77 36.44 -17.47
CA SER A 50 -12.25 35.45 -18.45
C SER A 50 -11.86 34.04 -18.01
N ILE A 51 -12.80 33.10 -17.93
CA ILE A 51 -12.50 31.68 -17.73
C ILE A 51 -12.58 31.00 -19.09
N ASP A 52 -11.42 30.84 -19.72
CA ASP A 52 -11.30 30.18 -21.01
C ASP A 52 -11.21 28.67 -20.78
N ILE A 53 -12.03 27.91 -21.51
CA ILE A 53 -12.09 26.45 -21.36
C ILE A 53 -11.42 25.79 -22.56
N ILE A 54 -10.48 24.90 -22.28
CA ILE A 54 -9.86 24.01 -23.26
C ILE A 54 -10.42 22.62 -23.03
N TRP A 55 -11.40 22.23 -23.84
CA TRP A 55 -11.99 20.90 -23.84
C TRP A 55 -11.06 19.93 -24.57
N TYR A 56 -10.31 19.15 -23.81
CA TYR A 56 -9.36 18.20 -24.37
C TYR A 56 -9.91 16.77 -24.27
N GLY A 57 -10.29 16.22 -25.43
CA GLY A 57 -10.98 14.95 -25.54
C GLY A 57 -12.50 15.10 -25.64
N LYS A 58 -13.21 13.98 -25.46
CA LYS A 58 -14.64 13.89 -25.78
C LYS A 58 -15.48 14.16 -24.54
N PHE A 59 -16.09 15.34 -24.51
CA PHE A 59 -17.15 15.68 -23.56
C PHE A 59 -18.49 15.62 -24.27
N ALA A 60 -19.49 15.00 -23.63
CA ALA A 60 -20.85 15.11 -24.14
C ALA A 60 -21.37 16.54 -23.95
N SER A 61 -22.28 16.99 -24.82
CA SER A 61 -22.79 18.36 -24.76
C SER A 61 -23.45 18.69 -23.42
N TYR A 62 -24.10 17.72 -22.76
CA TYR A 62 -24.65 17.92 -21.41
C TYR A 62 -23.56 18.05 -20.34
N GLN A 63 -22.44 17.34 -20.47
CA GLN A 63 -21.28 17.47 -19.56
C GLN A 63 -20.63 18.85 -19.71
N GLN A 64 -20.52 19.33 -20.97
CA GLN A 64 -20.07 20.69 -21.24
C GLN A 64 -21.02 21.72 -20.62
N ALA A 65 -22.33 21.53 -20.81
CA ALA A 65 -23.36 22.41 -20.25
C ALA A 65 -23.27 22.50 -18.73
N ILE A 66 -23.16 21.37 -18.00
CA ILE A 66 -23.05 21.35 -16.53
C ILE A 66 -21.89 22.24 -16.04
N ILE A 67 -20.71 22.12 -16.66
CA ILE A 67 -19.52 22.89 -16.27
C ILE A 67 -19.62 24.35 -16.72
N THR A 68 -20.14 24.64 -17.92
CA THR A 68 -20.34 26.03 -18.37
C THR A 68 -21.40 26.75 -17.56
N ASP A 69 -22.47 26.07 -17.17
CA ASP A 69 -23.55 26.61 -16.33
C ASP A 69 -23.05 26.88 -14.91
N PHE A 70 -22.16 26.02 -14.37
CA PHE A 70 -21.45 26.30 -13.12
C PHE A 70 -20.66 27.62 -13.22
N ILE A 71 -19.87 27.81 -14.28
CA ILE A 71 -19.07 29.03 -14.49
C ILE A 71 -19.96 30.27 -14.64
N LEU A 72 -21.03 30.19 -15.44
CA LEU A 72 -22.00 31.27 -15.63
C LEU A 72 -22.71 31.63 -14.32
N SER A 73 -22.87 30.68 -13.40
CA SER A 73 -23.53 30.89 -12.12
C SER A 73 -22.66 31.59 -11.07
N LEU A 74 -21.34 31.68 -11.27
CA LEU A 74 -20.39 32.35 -10.34
C LEU A 74 -20.67 33.85 -10.20
N SER A 75 -21.18 34.51 -11.25
CA SER A 75 -21.43 35.96 -11.29
C SER A 75 -22.91 36.32 -11.46
N SER A 76 -23.83 35.36 -11.27
CA SER A 76 -25.27 35.61 -11.41
C SER A 76 -25.82 36.58 -10.34
N SER A 77 -26.50 37.63 -10.79
CA SER A 77 -26.96 38.75 -9.94
C SER A 77 -28.34 38.58 -9.32
N THR A 78 -29.01 37.43 -9.52
CA THR A 78 -30.38 37.18 -9.02
C THR A 78 -30.37 36.35 -7.73
N PRO A 79 -30.61 36.95 -6.55
CA PRO A 79 -30.77 36.19 -5.32
C PRO A 79 -32.20 35.66 -5.27
N THR A 80 -32.41 34.43 -5.72
CA THR A 80 -33.68 33.73 -5.46
C THR A 80 -33.74 33.35 -3.98
N LYS A 81 -34.74 33.87 -3.28
CA LYS A 81 -34.85 33.99 -1.81
C LYS A 81 -34.98 32.68 -1.01
N ALA A 82 -34.59 31.50 -1.51
CA ALA A 82 -34.90 30.26 -0.80
C ALA A 82 -33.92 29.08 -0.90
N GLN A 83 -32.79 29.19 -1.62
CA GLN A 83 -31.87 28.05 -1.81
C GLN A 83 -30.39 28.50 -1.82
N PRO A 84 -29.45 27.66 -1.37
CA PRO A 84 -28.02 27.90 -1.56
C PRO A 84 -27.71 27.93 -3.06
N ASN A 85 -26.99 28.96 -3.51
CA ASN A 85 -26.65 29.14 -4.93
C ASN A 85 -25.14 29.39 -5.11
N ILE A 86 -24.63 29.09 -6.31
CA ILE A 86 -23.19 29.14 -6.63
C ILE A 86 -22.60 30.55 -6.44
N ALA A 87 -23.34 31.62 -6.80
CA ALA A 87 -22.91 33.00 -6.58
C ALA A 87 -22.70 33.32 -5.09
N THR A 88 -23.59 32.84 -4.20
CA THR A 88 -23.41 33.04 -2.75
C THR A 88 -22.22 32.27 -2.17
N TRP A 89 -21.83 31.15 -2.78
CA TRP A 89 -20.59 30.46 -2.43
C TRP A 89 -19.36 31.27 -2.91
N TRP A 90 -19.38 31.83 -4.13
CA TRP A 90 -18.31 32.69 -4.63
C TRP A 90 -18.10 33.96 -3.79
N ASN A 91 -19.17 34.51 -3.21
CA ASN A 91 -19.07 35.64 -2.26
C ASN A 91 -18.16 35.35 -1.05
N ILE A 92 -17.92 34.08 -0.70
CA ILE A 92 -16.93 33.72 0.35
C ILE A 92 -15.52 34.09 -0.12
N ILE A 93 -15.19 33.84 -1.39
CA ILE A 93 -13.92 34.22 -1.99
C ILE A 93 -13.77 35.74 -2.04
N GLU A 94 -14.84 36.46 -2.39
CA GLU A 94 -14.83 37.93 -2.39
C GLU A 94 -14.50 38.55 -1.03
N LYS A 95 -14.83 37.88 0.09
CA LYS A 95 -14.49 38.36 1.44
C LYS A 95 -12.98 38.41 1.67
N TYR A 96 -12.18 37.57 1.01
CA TYR A 96 -10.71 37.65 1.10
C TYR A 96 -10.18 38.97 0.50
N TYR A 97 -10.86 39.52 -0.51
CA TYR A 97 -10.48 40.77 -1.15
C TYR A 97 -10.87 41.98 -0.29
N ASP A 98 -11.97 41.87 0.48
CA ASP A 98 -12.39 42.90 1.43
C ASP A 98 -11.38 43.10 2.59
N LEU A 99 -10.53 42.10 2.85
CA LEU A 99 -9.48 42.13 3.86
C LEU A 99 -8.14 42.75 3.36
N VAL A 100 -7.97 42.91 2.05
CA VAL A 100 -6.73 43.47 1.45
C VAL A 100 -6.70 44.99 1.61
N LYS A 101 -5.52 45.52 1.95
CA LYS A 101 -5.27 46.98 2.06
C LYS A 101 -4.10 47.39 1.15
N PRO A 102 -4.27 48.39 0.26
CA PRO A 102 -5.50 49.14 -0.04
C PRO A 102 -6.56 48.25 -0.69
N LYS A 103 -7.84 48.69 -0.64
CA LYS A 103 -8.95 47.93 -1.24
C LYS A 103 -8.70 47.74 -2.75
N ILE A 104 -8.81 46.51 -3.20
CA ILE A 104 -8.68 46.10 -4.60
C ILE A 104 -10.04 45.68 -5.17
N SER A 105 -10.21 45.70 -6.49
CA SER A 105 -11.45 45.21 -7.11
C SER A 105 -11.57 43.70 -6.99
N LYS A 106 -12.80 43.23 -6.73
CA LYS A 106 -13.12 41.81 -6.62
C LYS A 106 -13.05 41.13 -8.00
N PRO A 107 -12.74 39.82 -8.07
CA PRO A 107 -12.77 39.08 -9.33
C PRO A 107 -14.21 38.82 -9.75
N VAL A 108 -14.56 39.21 -10.97
CA VAL A 108 -15.84 38.93 -11.61
C VAL A 108 -15.59 37.91 -12.71
N PRO A 109 -15.77 36.59 -12.42
CA PRO A 109 -15.57 35.55 -13.43
C PRO A 109 -16.69 35.56 -14.47
N SER A 110 -16.31 35.40 -15.72
CA SER A 110 -17.23 35.21 -16.85
C SER A 110 -16.74 34.09 -17.76
N LEU A 111 -17.66 33.35 -18.38
CA LEU A 111 -17.31 32.33 -19.37
C LEU A 111 -16.60 32.98 -20.56
N GLY A 112 -15.39 32.51 -20.84
CA GLY A 112 -14.50 33.03 -21.87
C GLY A 112 -14.49 32.20 -23.15
N ASN A 113 -13.36 32.20 -23.84
CA ASN A 113 -13.18 31.43 -25.06
C ASN A 113 -13.24 29.93 -24.78
N GLN A 114 -13.91 29.19 -25.65
CA GLN A 114 -13.95 27.73 -25.58
C GLN A 114 -13.20 27.13 -26.76
N ILE A 115 -12.10 26.45 -26.46
CA ILE A 115 -11.25 25.78 -27.44
C ILE A 115 -11.50 24.29 -27.28
N THR A 116 -11.98 23.65 -28.34
CA THR A 116 -12.28 22.20 -28.29
C THR A 116 -11.27 21.44 -29.12
N ASP A 117 -10.69 20.42 -28.52
CA ASP A 117 -9.73 19.50 -29.11
C ASP A 117 -10.22 18.06 -28.90
N PRO A 118 -11.31 17.66 -29.58
CA PRO A 118 -11.91 16.34 -29.42
C PRO A 118 -11.07 15.25 -30.11
N ASN A 119 -10.06 15.66 -30.89
CA ASN A 119 -9.19 14.82 -31.67
C ASN A 119 -7.88 14.49 -30.94
N TYR A 120 -7.73 14.94 -29.69
CA TYR A 120 -6.55 14.68 -28.86
C TYR A 120 -5.26 15.08 -29.58
N SER A 121 -5.15 16.34 -30.02
CA SER A 121 -4.06 16.81 -30.89
C SER A 121 -2.64 16.52 -30.40
N ILE A 122 -2.45 16.24 -29.10
CA ILE A 122 -1.17 15.89 -28.49
C ILE A 122 -1.18 14.54 -27.74
N GLY A 123 -2.15 13.66 -28.04
CA GLY A 123 -2.30 12.30 -27.49
C GLY A 123 -3.24 12.20 -26.29
N LYS A 124 -3.70 10.98 -25.95
CA LYS A 124 -4.58 10.70 -24.79
C LYS A 124 -3.86 10.50 -23.47
N ARG A 125 -2.53 10.41 -23.49
CA ARG A 125 -1.68 10.30 -22.30
C ARG A 125 -0.90 11.60 -22.16
N LEU A 126 -1.22 12.39 -21.15
CA LEU A 126 -0.65 13.70 -20.94
C LEU A 126 0.24 13.71 -19.69
N ASN A 127 1.37 14.40 -19.75
CA ASN A 127 2.10 14.86 -18.56
C ASN A 127 1.83 16.35 -18.32
N ILE A 128 2.37 16.90 -17.24
CA ILE A 128 2.11 18.29 -16.86
C ILE A 128 2.56 19.30 -17.92
N ASN A 129 3.70 19.06 -18.59
CA ASN A 129 4.19 19.94 -19.65
C ASN A 129 3.23 20.00 -20.85
N GLN A 130 2.54 18.89 -21.16
CA GLN A 130 1.54 18.84 -22.22
C GLN A 130 0.25 19.57 -21.81
N ILE A 131 -0.15 19.49 -20.54
CA ILE A 131 -1.26 20.28 -20.00
C ILE A 131 -0.95 21.79 -20.09
N GLU A 132 0.26 22.20 -19.71
CA GLU A 132 0.71 23.59 -19.82
C GLU A 132 0.69 24.10 -21.27
N ARG A 133 1.08 23.24 -22.23
CA ARG A 133 0.99 23.54 -23.66
C ARG A 133 -0.45 23.66 -24.18
N LEU A 134 -1.41 22.95 -23.58
CA LEU A 134 -2.83 23.13 -23.90
C LEU A 134 -3.36 24.42 -23.30
N ALA A 135 -2.98 24.71 -22.05
CA ALA A 135 -3.34 25.94 -21.36
C ALA A 135 -2.82 27.18 -22.09
N SER A 136 -1.64 27.11 -22.73
CA SER A 136 -1.08 28.22 -23.51
C SER A 136 -1.86 28.56 -24.78
N LYS A 137 -2.82 27.72 -25.21
CA LYS A 137 -3.72 28.02 -26.34
C LYS A 137 -4.82 29.02 -25.98
N GLY A 138 -5.14 29.16 -24.69
CA GLY A 138 -6.13 30.12 -24.20
C GLY A 138 -5.61 31.55 -24.12
N SER A 139 -6.46 32.48 -23.66
CA SER A 139 -6.07 33.88 -23.54
C SER A 139 -4.96 34.06 -22.49
N GLN A 140 -3.96 34.88 -22.80
CA GLN A 140 -2.83 35.08 -21.89
C GLN A 140 -3.02 36.26 -20.94
N LYS A 141 -4.08 37.08 -21.10
CA LYS A 141 -4.27 38.33 -20.34
C LYS A 141 -5.65 38.39 -19.68
N HIS A 142 -5.69 38.67 -18.37
CA HIS A 142 -6.91 38.71 -17.53
C HIS A 142 -7.81 37.47 -17.70
N ALA A 143 -7.18 36.30 -17.85
CA ALA A 143 -7.88 35.03 -18.05
C ALA A 143 -7.29 33.91 -17.18
N ILE A 144 -8.14 32.93 -16.88
CA ILE A 144 -7.76 31.63 -16.31
C ILE A 144 -8.01 30.59 -17.41
N ASN A 145 -6.96 29.90 -17.83
CA ASN A 145 -7.06 28.85 -18.85
C ASN A 145 -7.30 27.50 -18.18
N VAL A 146 -8.54 27.01 -18.28
CA VAL A 146 -8.98 25.75 -17.67
C VAL A 146 -8.91 24.64 -18.70
N VAL A 147 -7.95 23.73 -18.55
CA VAL A 147 -7.85 22.51 -19.34
C VAL A 147 -8.70 21.42 -18.70
N LEU A 148 -9.76 21.01 -19.38
CA LEU A 148 -10.63 19.92 -18.93
C LEU A 148 -10.33 18.70 -19.77
N THR A 149 -9.90 17.62 -19.12
CA THR A 149 -9.59 16.36 -19.81
C THR A 149 -10.70 15.34 -19.59
N SER A 150 -11.26 14.79 -20.67
CA SER A 150 -12.34 13.81 -20.61
C SER A 150 -11.89 12.52 -19.92
N ALA A 151 -12.84 11.67 -19.49
CA ALA A 151 -12.54 10.50 -18.65
C ALA A 151 -11.59 9.50 -19.33
N ASP A 152 -11.52 9.50 -20.65
CA ASP A 152 -10.64 8.65 -21.44
C ASP A 152 -9.24 9.24 -21.71
N VAL A 153 -8.93 10.39 -21.11
CA VAL A 153 -7.60 11.01 -21.12
C VAL A 153 -6.90 10.66 -19.81
N ALA A 154 -5.74 10.00 -19.90
CA ALA A 154 -4.92 9.65 -18.74
C ALA A 154 -3.86 10.72 -18.53
N VAL A 155 -3.80 11.29 -17.33
CA VAL A 155 -2.79 12.30 -16.98
C VAL A 155 -1.89 11.76 -15.87
N GLN A 156 -0.56 11.93 -16.01
CA GLN A 156 0.41 11.43 -15.03
C GLN A 156 0.12 12.02 -13.63
N GLY A 157 -0.06 11.14 -12.64
CA GLY A 157 -0.37 11.55 -11.26
C GLY A 157 -1.81 12.04 -11.04
N PHE A 158 -2.73 11.82 -12.00
CA PHE A 158 -4.14 12.23 -11.86
C PHE A 158 -4.79 11.70 -10.59
N CYS A 159 -4.62 10.41 -10.29
CA CYS A 159 -5.28 9.78 -9.16
C CYS A 159 -4.79 10.19 -7.78
N SER A 160 -3.71 10.96 -7.68
CA SER A 160 -3.26 11.55 -6.42
C SER A 160 -3.57 13.05 -6.31
N LYS A 161 -4.02 13.70 -7.39
CA LYS A 161 -4.18 15.17 -7.45
C LYS A 161 -5.57 15.63 -7.87
N CYS A 162 -6.28 14.89 -8.72
CA CYS A 162 -7.60 15.20 -9.31
C CYS A 162 -7.65 16.45 -10.22
N GLY A 163 -6.73 17.38 -10.00
CA GLY A 163 -6.44 18.53 -10.82
C GLY A 163 -5.25 19.29 -10.23
N THR A 164 -4.84 20.36 -10.88
CA THR A 164 -3.81 21.27 -10.36
C THR A 164 -4.08 22.67 -10.88
N HIS A 165 -3.58 23.68 -10.18
CA HIS A 165 -3.49 25.02 -10.73
C HIS A 165 -2.05 25.52 -10.64
N GLY A 166 -1.73 26.51 -11.45
CA GLY A 166 -0.40 27.09 -11.55
C GLY A 166 -0.39 28.29 -12.47
N TYR A 167 0.81 28.71 -12.89
CA TYR A 167 0.96 29.84 -13.79
C TYR A 167 1.99 29.56 -14.88
N LEU A 168 1.81 30.23 -16.01
CA LEU A 168 2.73 30.23 -17.15
C LEU A 168 3.19 31.65 -17.45
N GLU A 169 4.37 31.77 -18.05
CA GLU A 169 4.87 33.04 -18.58
C GLU A 169 4.54 33.14 -20.07
N SER A 170 4.03 34.29 -20.51
CA SER A 170 3.81 34.57 -21.93
C SER A 170 5.13 34.52 -22.70
N GLU A 171 5.17 33.85 -23.85
CA GLU A 171 6.29 33.95 -24.79
C GLU A 171 6.43 35.39 -25.33
N LEU A 172 7.67 35.81 -25.64
CA LEU A 172 7.97 37.14 -26.20
C LEU A 172 7.37 37.29 -27.60
N VAL A 173 6.08 37.62 -27.69
CA VAL A 173 5.46 38.00 -28.95
C VAL A 173 5.69 39.50 -29.15
N ASN A 174 6.62 39.79 -30.06
CA ASN A 174 7.09 41.10 -30.51
C ASN A 174 8.03 41.88 -29.58
N LYS A 175 9.10 42.37 -30.21
CA LYS A 175 10.14 43.25 -29.68
C LYS A 175 9.53 44.57 -29.18
N GLN A 176 8.97 44.58 -27.98
CA GLN A 176 9.03 45.66 -26.98
C GLN A 176 8.08 45.38 -25.80
N LYS A 177 8.72 45.18 -24.63
CA LYS A 177 8.23 45.37 -23.25
C LYS A 177 7.13 44.44 -22.66
N HIS A 178 7.64 43.60 -21.74
CA HIS A 178 7.02 42.98 -20.55
C HIS A 178 6.46 41.56 -20.74
N ARG A 179 7.13 40.58 -20.10
CA ARG A 179 6.56 39.24 -19.86
C ARG A 179 5.45 39.37 -18.83
N TYR A 180 4.33 38.72 -19.06
CA TYR A 180 3.23 38.65 -18.11
C TYR A 180 2.92 37.20 -17.74
N LYS A 181 2.51 37.00 -16.49
CA LYS A 181 2.11 35.70 -15.97
C LYS A 181 0.61 35.53 -16.12
N PHE A 182 0.17 34.34 -16.50
CA PHE A 182 -1.25 33.99 -16.54
C PHE A 182 -1.49 32.66 -15.85
N ALA A 183 -2.66 32.53 -15.25
CA ALA A 183 -3.02 31.36 -14.46
C ALA A 183 -3.60 30.25 -15.36
N TYR A 184 -3.34 29.00 -14.99
CA TYR A 184 -3.98 27.85 -15.60
C TYR A 184 -4.49 26.89 -14.53
N ILE A 185 -5.55 26.18 -14.89
CA ILE A 185 -6.12 25.09 -14.09
C ILE A 185 -6.21 23.88 -14.99
N TRP A 186 -5.94 22.70 -14.44
CA TRP A 186 -6.31 21.44 -15.06
C TRP A 186 -7.18 20.62 -14.12
N VAL A 187 -8.25 20.06 -14.67
CA VAL A 187 -9.14 19.10 -13.98
C VAL A 187 -9.41 17.92 -14.90
N GLY A 188 -9.25 16.71 -14.37
CA GLY A 188 -9.59 15.49 -15.09
C GLY A 188 -10.92 14.90 -14.65
N ASN A 189 -11.65 14.30 -15.59
CA ASN A 189 -12.84 13.51 -15.27
C ASN A 189 -12.43 12.15 -14.69
N ALA A 190 -12.84 11.88 -13.45
CA ALA A 190 -12.47 10.67 -12.71
C ALA A 190 -13.39 9.46 -12.94
N GLU A 191 -14.44 9.60 -13.76
CA GLU A 191 -15.47 8.58 -13.98
C GLU A 191 -14.91 7.18 -14.27
N THR A 192 -13.82 7.08 -15.03
CA THR A 192 -13.18 5.80 -15.39
C THR A 192 -11.83 5.56 -14.73
N GLN A 193 -11.32 6.56 -13.99
CA GLN A 193 -9.99 6.55 -13.39
C GLN A 193 -10.12 7.16 -11.99
N CYS A 194 -9.93 6.33 -10.96
CA CYS A 194 -9.98 6.71 -9.53
C CYS A 194 -11.19 7.57 -9.08
N PRO A 195 -12.44 7.17 -9.44
CA PRO A 195 -13.64 7.88 -9.02
C PRO A 195 -13.79 7.95 -7.49
N SER A 196 -13.31 6.93 -6.76
CA SER A 196 -13.25 6.91 -5.30
C SER A 196 -12.46 8.06 -4.66
N ASN A 197 -11.47 8.63 -5.36
CA ASN A 197 -10.62 9.68 -4.80
C ASN A 197 -11.06 11.08 -5.29
N CYS A 198 -11.36 11.19 -6.59
CA CYS A 198 -11.60 12.47 -7.22
C CYS A 198 -13.08 12.84 -7.36
N SER A 199 -13.99 11.89 -7.17
CA SER A 199 -15.44 12.11 -7.15
C SER A 199 -16.08 11.82 -5.79
N TRP A 200 -15.28 11.61 -4.73
CA TRP A 200 -15.81 11.52 -3.35
C TRP A 200 -16.50 12.84 -2.95
N PRO A 201 -17.71 12.85 -2.39
CA PRO A 201 -18.46 11.73 -1.77
C PRO A 201 -19.51 11.03 -2.67
N PHE A 202 -19.45 11.19 -4.00
CA PHE A 202 -20.44 10.64 -4.94
C PHE A 202 -20.16 9.20 -5.42
N ASP A 203 -18.96 8.66 -5.17
CA ASP A 203 -18.60 7.25 -5.43
C ASP A 203 -17.87 6.61 -4.24
N LEU A 204 -18.17 5.34 -3.97
CA LEU A 204 -17.60 4.53 -2.88
C LEU A 204 -17.02 3.23 -3.43
N THR A 205 -15.92 3.35 -4.17
CA THR A 205 -15.11 2.19 -4.56
C THR A 205 -13.88 2.00 -3.67
N ILE A 206 -13.41 3.01 -2.93
CA ILE A 206 -12.27 2.89 -2.00
C ILE A 206 -12.39 3.93 -0.85
N TYR A 207 -12.41 3.47 0.41
CA TYR A 207 -12.27 4.23 1.69
C TYR A 207 -13.49 4.97 2.34
N GLY A 208 -14.43 4.21 2.96
CA GLY A 208 -15.24 4.56 4.17
C GLY A 208 -16.40 5.58 4.07
N PRO A 209 -17.31 5.75 5.08
CA PRO A 209 -17.79 4.88 6.17
C PRO A 209 -19.03 4.07 5.72
N LYS A 210 -19.79 3.44 6.64
CA LYS A 210 -21.08 2.76 6.34
C LYS A 210 -22.21 3.72 5.88
N THR A 211 -21.92 4.77 5.13
CA THR A 211 -22.91 5.67 4.54
C THR A 211 -22.96 5.42 3.03
N PRO A 212 -24.14 5.27 2.41
CA PRO A 212 -24.25 5.21 0.95
C PRO A 212 -23.56 6.41 0.29
N PRO A 213 -23.03 6.28 -0.94
CA PRO A 213 -22.48 7.42 -1.66
C PRO A 213 -23.59 8.48 -1.82
N LEU A 214 -23.22 9.75 -1.76
CA LEU A 214 -24.17 10.81 -2.03
C LEU A 214 -24.63 10.71 -3.48
N VAL A 215 -25.92 10.95 -3.72
CA VAL A 215 -26.42 11.02 -5.10
C VAL A 215 -25.91 12.31 -5.72
N ALA A 216 -25.15 12.17 -6.80
CA ALA A 216 -24.56 13.28 -7.55
C ALA A 216 -25.66 14.23 -8.07
N PRO A 217 -25.55 15.55 -7.89
CA PRO A 217 -26.61 16.51 -8.20
C PRO A 217 -27.10 16.49 -9.66
N ASN A 218 -26.20 16.22 -10.60
CA ASN A 218 -26.51 16.17 -12.02
C ASN A 218 -26.56 14.72 -12.55
N ASN A 219 -26.53 13.74 -11.64
CA ASN A 219 -26.50 12.31 -11.96
C ASN A 219 -25.31 11.91 -12.87
N ASP A 220 -24.20 12.67 -12.79
CA ASP A 220 -22.93 12.38 -13.45
C ASP A 220 -21.81 12.53 -12.42
N VAL A 221 -21.46 11.42 -11.76
CA VAL A 221 -20.45 11.34 -10.69
C VAL A 221 -19.08 11.89 -11.15
N GLY A 222 -18.73 11.69 -12.41
CA GLY A 222 -17.48 12.18 -13.00
C GLY A 222 -17.47 13.70 -13.09
N VAL A 223 -18.48 14.27 -13.74
CA VAL A 223 -18.59 15.71 -13.98
C VAL A 223 -18.94 16.49 -12.71
N ASP A 224 -19.78 15.95 -11.83
CA ASP A 224 -20.03 16.55 -10.51
C ASP A 224 -18.75 16.55 -9.66
N GLY A 225 -17.92 15.50 -9.76
CA GLY A 225 -16.57 15.46 -9.21
C GLY A 225 -15.65 16.52 -9.85
N MET A 226 -15.69 16.70 -11.18
CA MET A 226 -14.93 17.76 -11.85
C MET A 226 -15.34 19.15 -11.39
N VAL A 227 -16.63 19.43 -11.24
CA VAL A 227 -17.14 20.72 -10.75
C VAL A 227 -16.65 20.99 -9.33
N MET A 228 -16.65 19.97 -8.46
CA MET A 228 -16.13 20.08 -7.10
C MET A 228 -14.63 20.42 -7.08
N ASN A 229 -13.82 19.71 -7.87
CA ASN A 229 -12.38 19.97 -7.96
C ASN A 229 -12.09 21.32 -8.64
N LEU A 230 -12.84 21.68 -9.68
CA LEU A 230 -12.73 22.97 -10.36
C LEU A 230 -13.06 24.13 -9.43
N ALA A 231 -14.10 24.01 -8.60
CA ALA A 231 -14.45 25.00 -7.59
C ALA A 231 -13.30 25.20 -6.59
N SER A 232 -12.71 24.10 -6.10
CA SER A 232 -11.54 24.15 -5.21
C SER A 232 -10.36 24.88 -5.84
N LEU A 233 -10.02 24.53 -7.08
CA LEU A 233 -8.89 25.10 -7.81
C LEU A 233 -9.13 26.56 -8.21
N LEU A 234 -10.35 26.94 -8.62
CA LEU A 234 -10.70 28.35 -8.90
C LEU A 234 -10.55 29.24 -7.67
N ALA A 235 -10.94 28.75 -6.50
CA ALA A 235 -10.74 29.47 -5.24
C ALA A 235 -9.26 29.63 -4.88
N GLY A 236 -8.46 28.57 -5.06
CA GLY A 236 -6.99 28.62 -4.92
C GLY A 236 -6.35 29.60 -5.89
N THR A 237 -6.71 29.54 -7.17
CA THR A 237 -6.19 30.42 -8.22
C THR A 237 -6.61 31.88 -8.03
N ALA A 238 -7.82 32.16 -7.56
CA ALA A 238 -8.24 33.55 -7.29
C ALA A 238 -7.44 34.15 -6.13
N THR A 239 -7.26 33.39 -5.05
CA THR A 239 -6.63 33.87 -3.81
C THR A 239 -5.09 33.73 -3.78
N ASN A 240 -4.51 32.89 -4.63
CA ASN A 240 -3.06 32.66 -4.73
C ASN A 240 -2.60 32.26 -6.15
N PRO A 241 -2.87 33.08 -7.20
CA PRO A 241 -2.60 32.70 -8.60
C PRO A 241 -1.12 32.40 -8.89
N PHE A 242 -0.19 33.02 -8.15
CA PHE A 242 1.25 32.98 -8.44
C PHE A 242 2.12 32.52 -7.24
N GLY A 243 1.51 31.88 -6.24
CA GLY A 243 2.25 31.36 -5.08
C GLY A 243 2.76 32.44 -4.10
N ASN A 244 2.18 33.64 -4.13
CA ASN A 244 2.53 34.75 -3.25
C ASN A 244 1.32 35.53 -2.68
N GLY A 245 0.08 35.10 -2.96
CA GLY A 245 -1.14 35.71 -2.45
C GLY A 245 -1.45 35.24 -1.02
N TYR A 246 -2.54 34.50 -0.85
CA TYR A 246 -2.95 33.94 0.43
C TYR A 246 -2.48 32.49 0.62
N TYR A 247 -1.63 32.22 1.60
CA TYR A 247 -1.23 30.85 1.98
C TYR A 247 -0.71 30.74 3.42
N GLN A 248 -0.62 29.51 3.91
CA GLN A 248 -0.10 29.14 5.24
C GLN A 248 0.99 28.06 5.12
N GLY A 249 2.09 28.19 5.87
CA GLY A 249 3.19 27.22 5.88
C GLY A 249 4.40 27.65 5.04
N PRO A 250 5.44 26.80 4.93
CA PRO A 250 6.62 27.08 4.12
C PRO A 250 6.26 27.22 2.64
N LYS A 251 7.00 28.06 1.91
CA LYS A 251 6.70 28.42 0.51
C LYS A 251 6.82 27.23 -0.44
N GLU A 252 7.58 26.20 -0.04
CA GLU A 252 7.76 24.95 -0.76
C GLU A 252 6.51 24.04 -0.70
N GLU A 253 5.67 24.18 0.33
CA GLU A 253 4.40 23.43 0.50
C GLU A 253 3.28 24.31 1.10
N PRO A 254 2.77 25.30 0.33
CA PRO A 254 1.78 26.24 0.84
C PRO A 254 0.40 25.56 1.00
N ARG A 255 -0.22 25.69 2.18
CA ARG A 255 -1.66 25.43 2.34
C ARG A 255 -2.44 26.64 1.84
N GLU A 256 -3.37 26.40 0.93
CA GLU A 256 -4.21 27.35 0.21
C GLU A 256 -5.66 27.33 0.75
N ALA A 257 -6.49 28.32 0.38
CA ALA A 257 -7.76 28.60 1.07
C ALA A 257 -8.70 27.38 1.17
N VAL A 258 -8.69 26.49 0.16
CA VAL A 258 -9.52 25.27 0.15
C VAL A 258 -8.79 24.04 0.70
N SER A 259 -7.45 23.98 0.63
CA SER A 259 -6.67 22.89 1.25
C SER A 259 -6.53 23.02 2.77
N ALA A 260 -6.99 24.13 3.35
CA ALA A 260 -7.18 24.28 4.79
C ALA A 260 -8.38 23.47 5.34
N CYS A 261 -9.35 23.09 4.49
CA CYS A 261 -10.58 22.38 4.88
C CYS A 261 -10.85 21.14 3.99
N PRO A 262 -9.90 20.18 3.87
CA PRO A 262 -10.05 19.05 2.95
C PRO A 262 -11.20 18.12 3.37
N GLY A 263 -12.04 17.74 2.41
CA GLY A 263 -13.12 16.77 2.63
C GLY A 263 -14.31 17.26 3.46
N MET A 264 -14.43 18.57 3.71
CA MET A 264 -15.51 19.14 4.53
C MET A 264 -16.67 19.62 3.65
N TYR A 265 -17.77 18.86 3.62
CA TYR A 265 -18.99 19.18 2.85
C TYR A 265 -20.21 19.28 3.77
N GLY A 266 -21.01 20.35 3.63
CA GLY A 266 -22.20 20.57 4.46
C GLY A 266 -21.95 21.31 5.78
N MET A 267 -23.03 21.74 6.43
CA MET A 267 -22.97 22.57 7.64
C MET A 267 -22.56 21.74 8.87
N GLY A 268 -21.54 22.18 9.61
CA GLY A 268 -21.03 21.46 10.77
C GLY A 268 -20.15 20.24 10.41
N ALA A 269 -19.68 20.15 9.17
CA ALA A 269 -18.70 19.15 8.76
C ALA A 269 -17.41 19.25 9.59
N SER A 270 -16.71 18.12 9.76
CA SER A 270 -15.39 18.02 10.39
C SER A 270 -14.49 17.13 9.53
N PRO A 271 -13.16 17.18 9.66
CA PRO A 271 -12.27 16.31 8.88
C PRO A 271 -12.71 14.85 8.95
N GLY A 272 -13.01 14.24 7.80
CA GLY A 272 -13.48 12.85 7.68
C GLY A 272 -15.00 12.63 7.88
N PHE A 273 -15.79 13.67 8.14
CA PHE A 273 -17.25 13.56 8.35
C PHE A 273 -18.03 14.61 7.57
N LEU A 274 -19.02 14.17 6.78
CA LEU A 274 -19.97 15.04 6.11
C LEU A 274 -20.83 15.79 7.14
N GLY A 275 -20.99 17.09 6.94
CA GLY A 275 -21.93 17.92 7.69
C GLY A 275 -23.35 17.74 7.19
N LYS A 276 -24.27 18.56 7.71
CA LYS A 276 -25.67 18.53 7.29
C LYS A 276 -25.80 19.04 5.84
N LEU A 277 -26.30 18.17 4.97
CA LEU A 277 -26.59 18.41 3.56
C LEU A 277 -28.11 18.44 3.32
N LEU A 278 -28.54 19.15 2.29
CA LEU A 278 -29.90 19.10 1.77
C LEU A 278 -30.00 17.96 0.77
N VAL A 279 -31.16 17.29 0.74
CA VAL A 279 -31.45 16.19 -0.18
C VAL A 279 -32.71 16.55 -0.97
N ASP A 280 -32.63 16.52 -2.29
CA ASP A 280 -33.80 16.68 -3.15
C ASP A 280 -34.75 15.50 -2.95
N VAL A 281 -35.99 15.77 -2.57
CA VAL A 281 -36.96 14.74 -2.19
C VAL A 281 -37.39 13.87 -3.38
N LYS A 282 -37.26 14.35 -4.62
CA LYS A 282 -37.63 13.63 -5.84
C LYS A 282 -36.47 12.83 -6.42
N THR A 283 -35.27 13.41 -6.46
CA THR A 283 -34.11 12.80 -7.12
C THR A 283 -33.12 12.14 -6.16
N GLY A 284 -33.18 12.47 -4.86
CA GLY A 284 -32.20 12.05 -3.85
C GLY A 284 -30.87 12.82 -3.92
N ALA A 285 -30.72 13.76 -4.85
CA ALA A 285 -29.53 14.57 -5.05
C ALA A 285 -29.13 15.33 -3.78
N SER A 286 -27.86 15.27 -3.40
CA SER A 286 -27.34 15.92 -2.19
C SER A 286 -26.59 17.23 -2.51
N TYR A 287 -26.94 18.32 -1.85
CA TYR A 287 -26.31 19.64 -2.03
C TYR A 287 -26.14 20.40 -0.70
N ASN A 288 -25.28 21.42 -0.67
CA ASN A 288 -24.95 22.17 0.56
C ASN A 288 -26.18 22.88 1.15
N ALA A 289 -26.26 23.02 2.48
CA ALA A 289 -27.32 23.78 3.17
C ALA A 289 -26.90 25.24 3.43
N TYR A 290 -27.81 26.21 3.30
CA TYR A 290 -27.56 27.61 3.70
C TYR A 290 -27.70 27.78 5.21
N GLY A 291 -26.67 28.32 5.87
CA GLY A 291 -26.70 28.70 7.28
C GLY A 291 -27.36 30.05 7.49
N PHE A 292 -28.67 30.07 7.71
CA PHE A 292 -29.28 31.19 8.42
C PHE A 292 -29.05 30.99 9.92
N HIS A 293 -28.06 31.71 10.47
CA HIS A 293 -28.21 32.21 11.84
C HIS A 293 -29.56 32.93 11.90
N THR A 294 -30.32 32.71 12.98
CA THR A 294 -31.68 33.24 13.27
C THR A 294 -32.85 32.34 12.85
N LEU A 295 -33.03 31.20 13.52
CA LEU A 295 -34.38 30.64 13.76
C LEU A 295 -34.42 29.74 15.01
N ILE A 296 -33.98 30.29 16.16
CA ILE A 296 -34.42 29.85 17.50
C ILE A 296 -34.98 31.09 18.18
N LEU A 297 -36.03 31.67 17.59
CA LEU A 297 -36.82 32.72 18.24
C LEU A 297 -38.20 32.92 17.59
N VAL A 298 -38.80 31.89 16.98
CA VAL A 298 -40.22 31.94 16.56
C VAL A 298 -40.88 30.54 16.60
N THR A 299 -40.62 29.75 17.64
CA THR A 299 -41.42 28.54 17.94
C THR A 299 -41.96 28.52 19.38
N LEU A 300 -42.15 29.72 19.94
CA LEU A 300 -42.83 29.95 21.22
C LEU A 300 -43.92 31.03 21.15
N THR A 301 -44.33 31.45 19.94
CA THR A 301 -45.42 32.42 19.71
C THR A 301 -46.55 31.87 18.84
N GLN A 302 -46.66 30.54 18.70
CA GLN A 302 -47.83 29.92 18.03
C GLN A 302 -48.21 28.58 18.68
N PHE A 303 -48.36 28.62 20.00
CA PHE A 303 -49.49 27.95 20.65
C PHE A 303 -50.44 29.07 21.08
N ILE A 304 -51.70 28.97 20.66
CA ILE A 304 -52.82 29.92 20.81
C ILE A 304 -53.07 30.74 19.53
N ILE A 305 -54.26 30.50 18.97
CA ILE A 305 -54.95 31.11 17.83
C ILE A 305 -55.04 30.20 16.59
N CYS A 306 -56.26 29.67 16.44
CA CYS A 306 -56.90 29.07 15.26
C CYS A 306 -56.36 27.72 14.78
N LYS A 307 -57.04 26.57 14.92
CA LYS A 307 -58.48 26.27 14.83
C LYS A 307 -59.15 26.90 13.60
N PHE A 308 -59.57 26.02 12.67
CA PHE A 308 -60.59 26.19 11.62
C PHE A 308 -60.19 26.55 10.15
N ILE A 309 -60.51 25.58 9.25
CA ILE A 309 -61.34 25.71 8.03
C ILE A 309 -60.71 26.07 6.65
N MET A 310 -60.81 25.07 5.75
CA MET A 310 -61.29 25.02 4.34
C MET A 310 -60.87 26.02 3.23
N ALA A 311 -60.42 25.41 2.11
CA ALA A 311 -60.94 25.46 0.73
C ALA A 311 -60.69 26.64 -0.26
N SER A 312 -60.34 26.18 -1.50
CA SER A 312 -60.84 26.54 -2.85
C SER A 312 -60.28 27.71 -3.71
N LEU A 313 -59.69 27.29 -4.87
CA LEU A 313 -59.98 27.61 -6.30
C LEU A 313 -59.67 29.01 -6.95
N VAL A 314 -58.63 29.06 -7.83
CA VAL A 314 -58.60 29.19 -9.35
C VAL A 314 -59.42 30.35 -10.04
N PRO A 315 -59.09 30.97 -11.23
CA PRO A 315 -58.35 30.45 -12.43
C PRO A 315 -57.37 31.33 -13.28
N THR A 316 -56.57 30.61 -14.06
CA THR A 316 -55.89 30.84 -15.37
C THR A 316 -56.82 30.57 -16.57
N TYR A 317 -56.60 31.05 -17.82
CA TYR A 317 -56.88 30.23 -19.03
C TYR A 317 -56.40 30.72 -20.43
N LEU A 318 -55.81 31.91 -20.63
CA LEU A 318 -55.56 32.37 -22.02
C LEU A 318 -54.15 32.09 -22.60
N LEU A 319 -53.12 31.84 -21.77
CA LEU A 319 -51.73 31.74 -22.28
C LEU A 319 -51.27 30.32 -22.65
N LEU A 320 -51.97 29.27 -22.20
CA LEU A 320 -51.52 27.88 -22.36
C LEU A 320 -51.80 27.30 -23.75
N GLN A 321 -52.66 27.94 -24.54
CA GLN A 321 -53.06 27.41 -25.86
C GLN A 321 -52.09 27.77 -26.99
N LEU A 322 -51.22 28.77 -26.83
CA LEU A 322 -50.35 29.21 -27.93
C LEU A 322 -49.06 28.38 -28.07
N VAL A 323 -48.58 27.74 -26.99
CA VAL A 323 -47.25 27.10 -26.97
C VAL A 323 -47.30 25.62 -27.38
N LEU A 324 -48.46 24.98 -27.30
CA LEU A 324 -48.63 23.54 -27.58
C LEU A 324 -48.67 23.16 -29.07
N VAL A 325 -48.68 24.14 -29.99
CA VAL A 325 -48.83 23.87 -31.44
C VAL A 325 -47.50 23.73 -32.19
N ILE A 326 -46.38 24.25 -31.67
CA ILE A 326 -45.11 24.29 -32.41
C ILE A 326 -44.23 23.04 -32.18
N SER A 327 -44.55 22.21 -31.19
CA SER A 327 -43.76 21.01 -30.86
C SER A 327 -44.09 19.76 -31.69
N PHE A 328 -44.94 19.86 -32.73
CA PHE A 328 -45.47 18.68 -33.44
C PHE A 328 -44.95 18.42 -34.86
N PHE A 329 -43.86 19.03 -35.31
CA PHE A 329 -43.30 18.70 -36.63
C PHE A 329 -41.80 18.41 -36.62
N GLN A 330 -41.49 17.20 -37.11
CA GLN A 330 -40.19 16.65 -37.51
C GLN A 330 -39.37 15.89 -36.46
N PHE A 331 -39.97 14.79 -35.97
CA PHE A 331 -39.28 13.50 -36.02
C PHE A 331 -38.95 13.14 -37.49
N ASN A 332 -37.77 12.55 -37.71
CA ASN A 332 -37.39 11.56 -38.75
C ASN A 332 -36.09 11.92 -39.47
N LEU A 333 -35.03 11.13 -39.25
CA LEU A 333 -34.35 10.33 -40.30
C LEU A 333 -33.09 9.63 -39.77
N ALA A 334 -33.05 8.31 -40.00
CA ALA A 334 -31.91 7.40 -40.12
C ALA A 334 -30.94 7.29 -38.91
N ALA A 335 -30.85 6.22 -38.11
CA ALA A 335 -30.87 4.79 -38.43
C ALA A 335 -30.07 4.41 -39.69
N ARG A 336 -28.76 4.12 -39.53
CA ARG A 336 -28.11 2.86 -39.96
C ARG A 336 -26.57 2.93 -39.98
N ARG A 337 -25.98 1.94 -39.28
CA ARG A 337 -24.82 1.06 -39.61
C ARG A 337 -23.60 1.65 -40.34
N LEU A 338 -22.43 1.44 -39.73
CA LEU A 338 -21.31 0.53 -40.13
C LEU A 338 -20.10 0.96 -39.27
N ALA A 339 -19.59 0.16 -38.34
CA ALA A 339 -18.69 -0.98 -38.58
C ALA A 339 -17.43 -0.56 -39.36
N ASP A 340 -16.28 -0.83 -38.71
CA ASP A 340 -14.88 -0.58 -39.12
C ASP A 340 -14.43 0.89 -39.13
N SER A 341 -13.45 1.30 -38.33
CA SER A 341 -12.12 0.70 -38.30
C SER A 341 -11.44 0.89 -36.93
N ALA A 342 -10.88 -0.21 -36.43
CA ALA A 342 -9.99 -0.26 -35.30
C ALA A 342 -8.60 0.25 -35.70
N GLU A 343 -7.93 1.04 -34.85
CA GLU A 343 -6.47 1.03 -34.75
C GLU A 343 -5.96 1.39 -33.34
N SER A 344 -5.19 0.43 -32.82
CA SER A 344 -4.57 0.11 -31.51
C SER A 344 -4.04 1.19 -30.54
N GLN A 345 -4.31 0.97 -29.24
CA GLN A 345 -3.48 1.40 -28.08
C GLN A 345 -2.12 0.67 -28.04
N GLN A 346 -1.05 1.32 -27.55
CA GLN A 346 0.24 0.69 -27.23
C GLN A 346 0.48 0.58 -25.69
N PRO A 347 0.97 -0.57 -25.19
CA PRO A 347 1.14 -0.90 -23.77
C PRO A 347 2.40 -0.27 -23.12
N LEU A 348 2.37 -0.04 -21.79
CA LEU A 348 3.52 0.39 -20.97
C LEU A 348 4.56 -0.75 -20.91
N LEU A 349 5.49 -0.71 -21.85
CA LEU A 349 6.49 -1.75 -22.08
C LEU A 349 7.82 -1.35 -21.43
N PHE A 350 8.55 -2.31 -20.88
CA PHE A 350 9.95 -2.13 -20.48
C PHE A 350 10.78 -1.88 -21.74
N GLN A 351 11.27 -0.65 -21.90
CA GLN A 351 11.83 -0.17 -23.17
C GLN A 351 13.21 0.46 -22.97
N TYR A 352 13.97 0.45 -24.06
CA TYR A 352 15.22 1.19 -24.18
C TYR A 352 14.94 2.63 -24.58
N HIS A 353 15.46 3.61 -23.84
CA HIS A 353 15.19 5.04 -24.03
C HIS A 353 16.34 5.77 -24.74
N ASN A 354 17.10 5.04 -25.58
CA ASN A 354 18.18 5.57 -26.43
C ASN A 354 19.35 6.22 -25.68
N GLY A 355 19.51 5.93 -24.39
CA GLY A 355 20.61 6.41 -23.56
C GLY A 355 21.79 5.47 -23.50
N ALA A 356 22.94 5.98 -23.05
CA ALA A 356 24.15 5.18 -23.02
C ALA A 356 24.06 4.06 -21.97
N LEU A 357 24.41 2.84 -22.36
CA LEU A 357 24.74 1.75 -21.45
C LEU A 357 26.25 1.76 -21.17
N LEU A 358 26.67 1.23 -20.02
CA LEU A 358 28.10 1.02 -19.76
C LEU A 358 28.62 -0.10 -20.66
N THR A 359 29.68 0.17 -21.44
CA THR A 359 30.29 -0.81 -22.35
C THR A 359 31.81 -0.83 -22.20
N GLY A 360 32.43 -1.94 -22.62
CA GLY A 360 33.88 -2.12 -22.53
C GLY A 360 34.35 -2.61 -21.16
N LYS A 361 35.63 -2.38 -20.85
CA LYS A 361 36.25 -2.80 -19.58
C LYS A 361 36.00 -1.74 -18.51
N ILE A 362 35.21 -2.08 -17.50
CA ILE A 362 34.86 -1.18 -16.39
C ILE A 362 35.35 -1.79 -15.07
N SER A 363 36.09 -0.99 -14.30
CA SER A 363 36.58 -1.39 -12.98
C SER A 363 35.55 -1.08 -11.88
N ILE A 364 35.38 -1.98 -10.92
CA ILE A 364 34.55 -1.75 -9.73
C ILE A 364 35.47 -1.43 -8.56
N ASN A 365 35.48 -0.18 -8.11
CA ASN A 365 36.24 0.21 -6.93
C ASN A 365 35.33 0.11 -5.69
N LEU A 366 35.84 -0.50 -4.61
CA LEU A 366 35.10 -0.63 -3.35
C LEU A 366 35.65 0.38 -2.33
N ILE A 367 34.79 1.24 -1.80
CA ILE A 367 35.10 2.19 -0.73
C ILE A 367 34.42 1.70 0.54
N TRP A 368 35.20 1.10 1.43
CA TRP A 368 34.77 0.59 2.72
C TRP A 368 34.80 1.70 3.76
N TYR A 369 33.63 2.16 4.21
CA TYR A 369 33.51 3.23 5.19
C TYR A 369 32.97 2.69 6.52
N GLY A 370 33.82 2.75 7.55
CA GLY A 370 33.59 2.16 8.86
C GLY A 370 34.18 0.75 8.99
N LYS A 371 33.82 0.03 10.06
CA LYS A 371 34.50 -1.21 10.47
C LYS A 371 33.87 -2.44 9.85
N PHE A 372 34.58 -3.08 8.93
CA PHE A 372 34.20 -4.38 8.36
C PHE A 372 35.17 -5.48 8.78
N LYS A 373 34.65 -6.65 9.14
CA LYS A 373 35.50 -7.82 9.38
C LYS A 373 36.19 -8.26 8.07
N PRO A 374 37.40 -8.86 8.11
CA PRO A 374 38.03 -9.41 6.92
C PRO A 374 37.13 -10.39 6.15
N THR A 375 36.33 -11.19 6.86
CA THR A 375 35.36 -12.11 6.28
C THR A 375 34.22 -11.39 5.54
N GLN A 376 33.73 -10.29 6.10
CA GLN A 376 32.70 -9.45 5.48
C GLN A 376 33.21 -8.80 4.18
N ARG A 377 34.46 -8.31 4.21
CA ARG A 377 35.11 -7.77 3.01
C ARG A 377 35.29 -8.82 1.91
N ALA A 378 35.62 -10.06 2.31
CA ALA A 378 35.76 -11.17 1.39
C ALA A 378 34.43 -11.52 0.70
N ILE A 379 33.29 -11.53 1.41
CA ILE A 379 31.97 -11.84 0.81
C ILE A 379 31.67 -10.94 -0.40
N ILE A 380 31.76 -9.61 -0.24
CA ILE A 380 31.49 -8.70 -1.36
C ILE A 380 32.60 -8.76 -2.41
N SER A 381 33.87 -8.88 -2.01
CA SER A 381 34.98 -8.96 -2.96
C SER A 381 34.90 -10.20 -3.85
N ASP A 382 34.53 -11.34 -3.27
CA ASP A 382 34.31 -12.61 -3.96
C ASP A 382 33.12 -12.50 -4.91
N PHE A 383 32.02 -11.85 -4.50
CA PHE A 383 30.87 -11.59 -5.38
C PHE A 383 31.28 -10.80 -6.64
N ILE A 384 31.99 -9.68 -6.49
CA ILE A 384 32.46 -8.87 -7.62
C ILE A 384 33.39 -9.66 -8.53
N THR A 385 34.29 -10.45 -7.96
CA THR A 385 35.21 -11.30 -8.73
C THR A 385 34.44 -12.39 -9.50
N SER A 386 33.32 -12.86 -8.96
CA SER A 386 32.47 -13.89 -9.57
C SER A 386 31.63 -13.41 -10.76
N LEU A 387 31.56 -12.10 -11.03
CA LEU A 387 30.84 -11.56 -12.19
C LEU A 387 31.53 -11.88 -13.52
N SER A 388 32.85 -12.12 -13.49
CA SER A 388 33.68 -12.29 -14.69
C SER A 388 34.52 -13.58 -14.71
N THR A 389 34.25 -14.53 -13.81
CA THR A 389 34.93 -15.85 -13.81
C THR A 389 34.61 -16.63 -15.09
N SER A 390 35.64 -16.85 -15.91
CA SER A 390 35.59 -17.65 -17.14
C SER A 390 35.75 -19.15 -16.91
N THR A 391 36.13 -19.56 -15.69
CA THR A 391 36.23 -20.97 -15.29
C THR A 391 34.82 -21.54 -15.09
N PRO A 392 34.41 -22.55 -15.88
CA PRO A 392 33.14 -23.22 -15.67
C PRO A 392 33.17 -23.92 -14.30
N THR A 393 32.53 -23.32 -13.31
CA THR A 393 32.21 -24.01 -12.07
C THR A 393 31.25 -25.15 -12.39
N THR A 394 31.57 -26.35 -11.91
CA THR A 394 30.74 -27.54 -12.08
C THR A 394 29.36 -27.42 -11.40
N ALA A 395 29.20 -26.44 -10.49
CA ALA A 395 27.96 -26.12 -9.80
C ALA A 395 27.20 -24.96 -10.50
N GLN A 396 26.15 -25.29 -11.26
CA GLN A 396 25.19 -24.34 -11.79
C GLN A 396 23.93 -24.29 -10.91
N PRO A 397 23.21 -23.15 -10.85
CA PRO A 397 23.49 -21.85 -11.47
C PRO A 397 24.65 -21.08 -10.81
N SER A 398 25.33 -20.18 -11.53
CA SER A 398 26.48 -19.40 -11.06
C SER A 398 26.28 -17.88 -11.16
N VAL A 399 27.02 -17.08 -10.38
CA VAL A 399 26.99 -15.60 -10.43
C VAL A 399 27.34 -15.10 -11.83
N ALA A 400 28.34 -15.68 -12.49
CA ALA A 400 28.72 -15.33 -13.85
C ALA A 400 27.59 -15.65 -14.85
N THR A 401 26.90 -16.79 -14.69
CA THR A 401 25.74 -17.16 -15.52
C THR A 401 24.60 -16.16 -15.35
N TRP A 402 24.31 -15.75 -14.11
CA TRP A 402 23.34 -14.70 -13.80
C TRP A 402 23.74 -13.34 -14.38
N TRP A 403 25.00 -12.94 -14.27
CA TRP A 403 25.45 -11.65 -14.81
C TRP A 403 25.42 -11.62 -16.34
N LYS A 404 25.71 -12.74 -16.99
CA LYS A 404 25.63 -12.90 -18.45
C LYS A 404 24.23 -12.60 -19.00
N THR A 405 23.18 -12.69 -18.19
CA THR A 405 21.82 -12.30 -18.60
C THR A 405 21.74 -10.83 -19.03
N THR A 406 22.63 -9.96 -18.53
CA THR A 406 22.72 -8.56 -18.97
C THR A 406 23.13 -8.41 -20.45
N ASP A 407 23.82 -9.40 -21.06
CA ASP A 407 24.21 -9.35 -22.48
C ASP A 407 23.00 -9.13 -23.40
N LYS A 408 21.83 -9.64 -23.00
CA LYS A 408 20.56 -9.50 -23.71
C LYS A 408 20.18 -8.04 -23.94
N TYR A 409 20.52 -7.15 -23.00
CA TYR A 409 20.26 -5.72 -23.09
C TYR A 409 21.15 -5.04 -24.14
N TYR A 410 22.37 -5.52 -24.33
CA TYR A 410 23.34 -4.96 -25.27
C TYR A 410 23.13 -5.46 -26.70
N HIS A 411 22.68 -6.71 -26.87
CA HIS A 411 22.40 -7.30 -28.17
C HIS A 411 21.34 -6.52 -28.98
N LEU A 412 20.37 -5.91 -28.31
CA LEU A 412 19.30 -5.12 -28.94
C LEU A 412 19.74 -3.72 -29.38
N VAL A 413 20.83 -3.18 -28.82
CA VAL A 413 21.23 -1.76 -29.02
C VAL A 413 22.27 -1.60 -30.14
N ASN A 414 23.20 -2.55 -30.32
CA ASN A 414 24.33 -2.40 -31.25
C ASN A 414 24.57 -3.65 -32.11
N SER A 415 23.92 -3.71 -33.28
CA SER A 415 24.05 -4.82 -34.25
C SER A 415 25.35 -4.84 -35.04
N LYS A 416 26.19 -3.79 -34.98
CA LYS A 416 27.40 -3.65 -35.82
C LYS A 416 28.75 -3.92 -35.12
N LYS A 417 28.77 -4.04 -33.79
CA LYS A 417 29.89 -4.58 -32.99
C LYS A 417 29.42 -4.69 -31.52
N PRO A 418 29.20 -5.89 -30.95
CA PRO A 418 28.85 -6.01 -29.54
C PRO A 418 30.11 -5.77 -28.71
N SER A 419 30.33 -4.53 -28.25
CA SER A 419 31.28 -4.29 -27.18
C SER A 419 30.66 -4.82 -25.89
N THR A 420 31.01 -6.03 -25.49
CA THR A 420 30.53 -6.65 -24.25
C THR A 420 31.04 -5.86 -23.04
N LEU A 421 30.17 -5.69 -22.05
CA LEU A 421 30.56 -5.13 -20.76
C LEU A 421 31.36 -6.19 -20.01
N VAL A 422 32.59 -5.83 -19.61
CA VAL A 422 33.42 -6.67 -18.75
C VAL A 422 33.69 -5.91 -17.46
N LEU A 423 33.16 -6.45 -16.37
CA LEU A 423 33.40 -5.93 -15.02
C LEU A 423 34.58 -6.66 -14.38
N SER A 424 35.51 -5.90 -13.81
CA SER A 424 36.63 -6.43 -13.05
C SER A 424 36.78 -5.72 -11.72
N MET A 425 37.30 -6.41 -10.72
CA MET A 425 37.69 -5.80 -9.45
C MET A 425 38.71 -4.67 -9.69
N GLY A 426 38.44 -3.50 -9.11
CA GLY A 426 39.31 -2.34 -9.12
C GLY A 426 40.03 -2.17 -7.78
N THR A 427 40.31 -0.91 -7.43
CA THR A 427 40.94 -0.54 -6.17
C THR A 427 39.98 -0.68 -4.99
N GLN A 428 40.51 -1.02 -3.82
CA GLN A 428 39.76 -1.00 -2.56
C GLN A 428 40.32 0.10 -1.65
N ILE A 429 39.45 0.99 -1.18
CA ILE A 429 39.76 2.09 -0.27
C ILE A 429 39.12 1.77 1.07
N ILE A 430 39.88 1.84 2.16
CA ILE A 430 39.42 1.51 3.51
C ILE A 430 39.49 2.75 4.38
N ASP A 431 38.37 3.13 4.98
CA ASP A 431 38.19 4.28 5.87
C ASP A 431 37.55 3.80 7.18
N GLU A 432 38.35 3.16 8.04
CA GLU A 432 37.92 2.64 9.35
C GLU A 432 37.92 3.73 10.44
N THR A 433 38.38 4.94 10.13
CA THR A 433 38.46 6.08 11.07
C THR A 433 37.21 6.97 11.04
N TYR A 434 36.25 6.68 10.16
CA TYR A 434 35.03 7.47 9.96
C TYR A 434 35.36 8.93 9.61
N SER A 435 36.13 9.15 8.54
CA SER A 435 36.66 10.48 8.18
C SER A 435 35.61 11.61 8.05
N LEU A 436 34.35 11.28 7.81
CA LEU A 436 33.21 12.20 7.70
C LEU A 436 32.16 12.02 8.82
N GLY A 437 32.50 11.27 9.88
CA GLY A 437 31.60 10.90 10.97
C GLY A 437 30.73 9.67 10.69
N LYS A 438 29.98 9.22 11.69
CA LYS A 438 29.09 8.04 11.58
C LYS A 438 27.69 8.34 11.03
N SER A 439 27.42 9.59 10.69
CA SER A 439 26.14 10.02 10.10
C SER A 439 26.45 10.75 8.80
N LEU A 440 26.04 10.18 7.67
CA LEU A 440 26.36 10.69 6.33
C LEU A 440 25.10 11.19 5.61
N SER A 441 25.22 12.37 5.01
CA SER A 441 24.29 12.90 4.01
C SER A 441 24.54 12.29 2.62
N ASN A 442 23.57 12.43 1.70
CA ASN A 442 23.76 11.99 0.32
C ASN A 442 24.95 12.66 -0.39
N GLN A 443 25.22 13.93 -0.07
CA GLN A 443 26.37 14.66 -0.63
C GLN A 443 27.71 14.08 -0.15
N GLN A 444 27.79 13.62 1.10
CA GLN A 444 29.00 12.97 1.63
C GLN A 444 29.23 11.58 1.01
N ILE A 445 28.17 10.88 0.59
CA ILE A 445 28.30 9.65 -0.19
C ILE A 445 28.95 9.92 -1.54
N GLU A 446 28.55 10.99 -2.23
CA GLU A 446 29.18 11.41 -3.50
C GLU A 446 30.65 11.80 -3.30
N GLU A 447 30.96 12.49 -2.20
CA GLU A 447 32.34 12.81 -1.81
C GLU A 447 33.18 11.54 -1.61
N LEU A 448 32.67 10.53 -0.89
CA LEU A 448 33.34 9.25 -0.71
C LEU A 448 33.53 8.51 -2.04
N ALA A 449 32.51 8.51 -2.91
CA ALA A 449 32.59 7.89 -4.23
C ALA A 449 33.64 8.57 -5.13
N SER A 450 33.86 9.88 -4.96
CA SER A 450 34.85 10.65 -5.73
C SER A 450 36.30 10.27 -5.42
N LYS A 451 36.57 9.59 -4.29
CA LYS A 451 37.90 9.07 -3.91
C LYS A 451 38.37 7.91 -4.82
N GLY A 452 37.43 7.22 -5.48
CA GLY A 452 37.73 6.15 -6.44
C GLY A 452 38.13 6.68 -7.82
N ALA A 453 38.53 5.79 -8.73
CA ALA A 453 38.85 6.18 -10.10
C ALA A 453 37.61 6.75 -10.81
N GLN A 454 37.78 7.84 -11.58
CA GLN A 454 36.65 8.56 -12.20
C GLN A 454 36.52 8.31 -13.71
N LYS A 455 37.24 7.32 -14.24
CA LYS A 455 37.23 6.95 -15.66
C LYS A 455 37.15 5.44 -15.80
N ASN A 456 36.23 4.96 -16.64
CA ASN A 456 35.99 3.54 -16.89
C ASN A 456 35.84 2.75 -15.58
N ALA A 457 35.08 3.33 -14.64
CA ALA A 457 34.95 2.82 -13.29
C ALA A 457 33.55 3.05 -12.72
N ILE A 458 33.14 2.14 -11.83
CA ILE A 458 32.01 2.27 -10.92
C ILE A 458 32.59 2.33 -9.51
N ASN A 459 32.27 3.40 -8.77
CA ASN A 459 32.73 3.57 -7.39
C ASN A 459 31.60 3.15 -6.43
N VAL A 460 31.81 2.07 -5.68
CA VAL A 460 30.83 1.51 -4.75
C VAL A 460 31.20 1.87 -3.33
N VAL A 461 30.39 2.70 -2.68
CA VAL A 461 30.53 3.07 -1.26
C VAL A 461 29.75 2.07 -0.40
N LEU A 462 30.44 1.42 0.51
CA LEU A 462 29.92 0.41 1.43
C LEU A 462 30.04 0.94 2.85
N THR A 463 28.91 1.18 3.53
CA THR A 463 28.91 1.69 4.91
C THR A 463 28.65 0.56 5.90
N SER A 464 29.43 0.50 6.99
CA SER A 464 29.26 -0.52 8.04
C SER A 464 27.93 -0.35 8.78
N ASP A 465 27.57 -1.37 9.56
CA ASP A 465 26.32 -1.47 10.31
C ASP A 465 26.14 -0.33 11.31
N ASP A 466 27.22 0.23 11.83
CA ASP A 466 27.25 1.34 12.76
C ASP A 466 27.29 2.74 12.13
N VAL A 467 27.06 2.85 10.81
CA VAL A 467 27.02 4.12 10.07
C VAL A 467 25.60 4.43 9.60
N ALA A 468 25.03 5.54 10.10
CA ALA A 468 23.75 6.06 9.64
C ALA A 468 23.92 6.84 8.33
N VAL A 469 23.02 6.63 7.37
CA VAL A 469 23.00 7.37 6.10
C VAL A 469 21.59 7.90 5.85
N GLU A 470 21.49 9.12 5.34
CA GLU A 470 20.22 9.79 5.03
C GLU A 470 19.30 8.92 4.14
N GLY A 471 18.11 8.61 4.66
CA GLY A 471 17.09 7.79 3.99
C GLY A 471 17.36 6.28 4.02
N PHE A 472 18.51 5.83 4.55
CA PHE A 472 18.76 4.42 4.82
C PHE A 472 17.69 3.88 5.76
N CYS A 473 17.22 2.65 5.50
CA CYS A 473 16.19 1.99 6.31
C CYS A 473 14.78 2.62 6.29
N MET A 474 14.59 3.74 5.59
CA MET A 474 13.31 4.45 5.51
C MET A 474 12.75 4.41 4.08
N SER A 475 13.55 4.80 3.10
CA SER A 475 13.13 4.88 1.69
C SER A 475 14.04 4.10 0.75
N LYS A 476 15.21 3.66 1.22
CA LYS A 476 16.21 2.97 0.39
C LYS A 476 17.18 2.12 1.20
N CYS A 477 17.72 1.09 0.56
CA CYS A 477 18.79 0.21 1.06
C CYS A 477 20.14 0.47 0.38
N GLY A 478 20.10 1.28 -0.67
CA GLY A 478 21.24 1.71 -1.47
C GLY A 478 20.76 2.66 -2.56
N THR A 479 21.69 3.27 -3.28
CA THR A 479 21.38 4.13 -4.43
C THR A 479 22.45 3.97 -5.49
N HIS A 480 22.14 4.30 -6.73
CA HIS A 480 23.15 4.52 -7.77
C HIS A 480 22.95 5.89 -8.41
N GLY A 481 23.98 6.40 -9.08
CA GLY A 481 23.94 7.71 -9.71
C GLY A 481 25.15 7.97 -10.58
N SER A 482 25.26 9.19 -11.09
CA SER A 482 26.43 9.63 -11.85
C SER A 482 26.86 11.04 -11.45
N GLN A 483 28.18 11.26 -11.40
CA GLN A 483 28.76 12.54 -11.04
C GLN A 483 29.76 12.99 -12.09
N LYS A 484 29.93 14.31 -12.26
CA LYS A 484 31.02 14.87 -13.08
C LYS A 484 32.34 14.70 -12.32
N GLY A 485 33.27 13.95 -12.90
CA GLY A 485 34.63 13.80 -12.44
C GLY A 485 35.52 14.99 -12.76
N ALA A 486 36.71 14.98 -12.17
CA ALA A 486 37.77 15.94 -12.36
C ALA A 486 38.16 16.09 -13.84
N SER A 487 38.56 17.29 -14.23
CA SER A 487 39.01 17.57 -15.59
C SER A 487 40.38 16.92 -15.82
N ILE A 488 40.42 15.86 -16.62
CA ILE A 488 41.66 15.19 -17.02
C ILE A 488 41.97 15.64 -18.45
N GLN A 489 43.11 16.30 -18.66
CA GLN A 489 43.52 16.85 -19.97
C GLN A 489 42.47 17.80 -20.59
N GLY A 490 41.82 18.64 -19.76
CA GLY A 490 40.83 19.61 -20.23
C GLY A 490 39.43 19.03 -20.55
N LYS A 491 39.20 17.73 -20.31
CA LYS A 491 37.89 17.08 -20.48
C LYS A 491 37.41 16.52 -19.15
N SER A 492 36.19 16.89 -18.75
CA SER A 492 35.49 16.30 -17.59
C SER A 492 34.70 15.08 -18.03
N TYR A 493 34.89 13.97 -17.33
CA TYR A 493 34.20 12.70 -17.58
C TYR A 493 33.16 12.46 -16.50
N LYS A 494 31.97 11.94 -16.86
CA LYS A 494 31.02 11.45 -15.85
C LYS A 494 31.43 10.04 -15.42
N PHE A 495 31.38 9.77 -14.12
CA PHE A 495 31.55 8.42 -13.57
C PHE A 495 30.28 8.00 -12.85
N ALA A 496 30.04 6.69 -12.81
CA ALA A 496 28.91 6.10 -12.09
C ALA A 496 29.33 5.73 -10.67
N TYR A 497 28.41 5.89 -9.72
CA TYR A 497 28.62 5.46 -8.34
C TYR A 497 27.43 4.65 -7.83
N ILE A 498 27.71 3.82 -6.83
CA ILE A 498 26.72 3.05 -6.07
C ILE A 498 27.00 3.28 -4.59
N TRP A 499 25.97 3.35 -3.77
CA TRP A 499 26.08 3.19 -2.33
C TRP A 499 25.16 2.08 -1.84
N VAL A 500 25.64 1.28 -0.89
CA VAL A 500 24.87 0.25 -0.18
C VAL A 500 25.25 0.28 1.29
N GLY A 501 24.26 0.26 2.18
CA GLY A 501 24.48 0.22 3.62
C GLY A 501 24.30 -1.17 4.22
N ASN A 502 25.10 -1.51 5.22
CA ASN A 502 24.88 -2.71 6.02
C ASN A 502 23.69 -2.49 6.98
N SER A 503 22.62 -3.26 6.78
CA SER A 503 21.38 -3.10 7.54
C SER A 503 21.29 -3.91 8.83
N GLU A 504 22.31 -4.72 9.13
CA GLU A 504 22.32 -5.71 10.22
C GLU A 504 21.77 -5.20 11.55
N THR A 505 22.16 -3.98 11.96
CA THR A 505 21.79 -3.39 13.25
C THR A 505 20.70 -2.32 13.16
N GLN A 506 20.43 -1.78 11.97
CA GLN A 506 19.52 -0.63 11.80
C GLN A 506 18.14 -1.05 11.29
N CYS A 507 18.07 -1.95 10.30
CA CYS A 507 16.80 -2.35 9.67
C CYS A 507 16.89 -3.65 8.86
N PRO A 508 17.39 -4.76 9.46
CA PRO A 508 17.64 -5.97 8.70
C PRO A 508 16.35 -6.51 8.04
N GLY A 509 15.19 -6.31 8.67
CA GLY A 509 13.89 -6.69 8.08
C GLY A 509 13.48 -5.94 6.80
N GLN A 510 14.05 -4.77 6.51
CA GLN A 510 13.74 -4.01 5.29
C GLN A 510 14.76 -4.31 4.18
N CYS A 511 16.04 -4.29 4.53
CA CYS A 511 17.13 -4.31 3.54
C CYS A 511 17.84 -5.66 3.41
N ALA A 512 17.60 -6.59 4.33
CA ALA A 512 18.10 -7.96 4.26
C ALA A 512 16.97 -9.00 4.15
N TRP A 513 15.73 -8.59 3.84
CA TRP A 513 14.69 -9.55 3.43
C TRP A 513 15.15 -10.31 2.17
N PRO A 514 15.04 -11.65 2.10
CA PRO A 514 14.30 -12.57 2.97
C PRO A 514 15.08 -13.21 4.13
N PHE A 515 16.31 -12.77 4.43
CA PHE A 515 17.17 -13.31 5.50
C PHE A 515 16.86 -12.78 6.89
N HIS A 516 16.01 -11.75 6.98
CA HIS A 516 15.47 -11.25 8.22
C HIS A 516 13.98 -11.00 8.07
N GLN A 517 13.23 -11.20 9.16
CA GLN A 517 11.80 -10.96 9.18
C GLN A 517 11.51 -9.47 9.01
N PRO A 518 10.62 -9.10 8.07
CA PRO A 518 10.25 -7.71 7.84
C PRO A 518 9.28 -7.22 8.93
N ILE A 519 9.43 -5.96 9.33
CA ILE A 519 8.53 -5.32 10.32
C ILE A 519 7.08 -5.31 9.80
N TYR A 520 6.91 -5.13 8.49
CA TYR A 520 5.63 -5.20 7.79
C TYR A 520 5.77 -6.11 6.58
N GLY A 521 4.87 -7.09 6.42
CA GLY A 521 4.94 -8.09 5.36
C GLY A 521 4.74 -9.51 5.87
N PRO A 522 5.03 -10.53 5.05
CA PRO A 522 4.87 -11.92 5.42
C PRO A 522 5.80 -12.29 6.56
N GLN A 523 5.22 -12.93 7.57
CA GLN A 523 5.90 -13.32 8.81
C GLN A 523 6.41 -14.76 8.75
N SER A 524 6.63 -15.30 7.55
CA SER A 524 7.27 -16.60 7.40
C SER A 524 8.67 -16.56 8.05
N PRO A 525 9.17 -17.70 8.55
CA PRO A 525 10.53 -17.78 9.06
C PRO A 525 11.54 -17.20 8.05
N PRO A 526 12.52 -16.39 8.49
CA PRO A 526 13.55 -15.89 7.61
C PRO A 526 14.31 -17.03 6.94
N LEU A 527 14.74 -16.81 5.70
CA LEU A 527 15.63 -17.74 5.02
C LEU A 527 17.02 -17.68 5.65
N VAL A 528 17.75 -18.79 5.61
CA VAL A 528 19.12 -18.83 6.09
C VAL A 528 20.02 -18.10 5.10
N ALA A 529 20.75 -17.10 5.59
CA ALA A 529 21.66 -16.27 4.81
C ALA A 529 22.83 -17.11 4.26
N PRO A 530 23.17 -17.03 2.97
CA PRO A 530 24.06 -17.98 2.33
C PRO A 530 25.53 -17.89 2.74
N ASN A 531 25.97 -16.77 3.32
CA ASN A 531 27.31 -16.60 3.86
C ASN A 531 27.32 -16.48 5.40
N ASN A 532 26.21 -16.84 6.05
CA ASN A 532 26.01 -16.74 7.49
C ASN A 532 26.24 -15.32 8.03
N ASP A 533 25.92 -14.31 7.21
CA ASP A 533 26.01 -12.90 7.58
C ASP A 533 24.84 -12.15 6.92
N VAL A 534 23.75 -11.99 7.69
CA VAL A 534 22.48 -11.38 7.21
C VAL A 534 22.71 -9.99 6.64
N GLY A 535 23.56 -9.19 7.29
CA GLY A 535 23.90 -7.85 6.87
C GLY A 535 24.56 -7.84 5.49
N LEU A 536 25.64 -8.60 5.34
CA LEU A 536 26.43 -8.65 4.11
C LEU A 536 25.70 -9.38 2.98
N ASP A 537 24.95 -10.44 3.27
CA ASP A 537 24.10 -11.12 2.30
C ASP A 537 22.97 -10.18 1.79
N GLY A 538 22.41 -9.35 2.68
CA GLY A 538 21.53 -8.23 2.33
C GLY A 538 22.22 -7.20 1.44
N MET A 539 23.45 -6.79 1.78
CA MET A 539 24.21 -5.85 0.96
C MET A 539 24.49 -6.40 -0.44
N VAL A 540 24.84 -7.68 -0.58
CA VAL A 540 25.08 -8.30 -1.89
C VAL A 540 23.82 -8.30 -2.76
N MET A 541 22.64 -8.62 -2.20
CA MET A 541 21.38 -8.54 -2.94
C MET A 541 21.11 -7.14 -3.51
N ASN A 542 21.26 -6.12 -2.66
CA ASN A 542 21.03 -4.72 -3.06
C ASN A 542 22.09 -4.25 -4.06
N LEU A 543 23.36 -4.61 -3.85
CA LEU A 543 24.45 -4.30 -4.76
C LEU A 543 24.26 -4.95 -6.13
N ALA A 544 23.80 -6.20 -6.18
CA ALA A 544 23.50 -6.90 -7.43
C ALA A 544 22.40 -6.18 -8.24
N SER A 545 21.33 -5.75 -7.56
CA SER A 545 20.25 -4.95 -8.16
C SER A 545 20.78 -3.63 -8.72
N LEU A 546 21.53 -2.88 -7.90
CA LEU A 546 22.07 -1.56 -8.25
C LEU A 546 23.13 -1.65 -9.35
N LEU A 547 23.93 -2.72 -9.39
CA LEU A 547 24.88 -2.97 -10.48
C LEU A 547 24.15 -3.18 -11.81
N ALA A 548 23.08 -3.99 -11.84
CA ALA A 548 22.29 -4.20 -13.04
C ALA A 548 21.63 -2.89 -13.53
N GLY A 549 21.09 -2.10 -12.61
CA GLY A 549 20.57 -0.76 -12.92
C GLY A 549 21.66 0.19 -13.45
N THR A 550 22.81 0.24 -12.79
CA THR A 550 23.94 1.10 -13.19
C THR A 550 24.51 0.76 -14.55
N THR A 551 24.52 -0.51 -14.96
CA THR A 551 25.10 -0.91 -16.25
C THR A 551 24.11 -0.74 -17.40
N THR A 552 22.82 -0.95 -17.14
CA THR A 552 21.75 -0.85 -18.16
C THR A 552 21.09 0.53 -18.23
N ASN A 553 21.23 1.35 -17.19
CA ASN A 553 20.71 2.72 -17.09
C ASN A 553 21.63 3.67 -16.26
N PRO A 554 22.93 3.79 -16.57
CA PRO A 554 23.88 4.58 -15.77
C PRO A 554 23.56 6.07 -15.62
N PHE A 555 22.78 6.63 -16.55
CA PHE A 555 22.55 8.08 -16.67
C PHE A 555 21.07 8.46 -16.75
N GLY A 556 20.15 7.56 -16.40
CA GLY A 556 18.70 7.82 -16.36
C GLY A 556 18.01 7.88 -17.73
N ASN A 557 18.62 7.29 -18.75
CA ASN A 557 18.08 7.22 -20.11
C ASN A 557 18.31 5.88 -20.85
N GLY A 558 18.80 4.84 -20.19
CA GLY A 558 18.99 3.49 -20.73
C GLY A 558 17.70 2.65 -20.72
N TYR A 559 17.71 1.48 -20.11
CA TYR A 559 16.54 0.61 -19.98
C TYR A 559 15.76 0.87 -18.69
N PHE A 560 14.47 1.21 -18.81
CA PHE A 560 13.56 1.28 -17.68
C PHE A 560 12.10 1.27 -18.11
N GLN A 561 11.22 0.93 -17.16
CA GLN A 561 9.77 1.07 -17.23
C GLN A 561 9.31 2.15 -16.24
N GLY A 562 8.23 2.86 -16.59
CA GLY A 562 7.69 3.91 -15.73
C GLY A 562 8.37 5.26 -15.97
N PRO A 563 8.12 6.25 -15.09
CA PRO A 563 8.60 7.61 -15.28
C PRO A 563 10.07 7.75 -14.83
N LYS A 564 10.83 8.66 -15.44
CA LYS A 564 12.30 8.79 -15.25
C LYS A 564 12.74 9.15 -13.83
N ASP A 565 11.83 9.73 -13.05
CA ASP A 565 11.97 10.13 -11.65
C ASP A 565 11.73 8.97 -10.66
N ALA A 566 11.13 7.86 -11.12
CA ALA A 566 11.00 6.61 -10.37
C ALA A 566 11.06 5.39 -11.31
N PRO A 567 12.19 5.18 -12.02
CA PRO A 567 12.30 4.16 -13.05
C PRO A 567 12.36 2.76 -12.41
N LEU A 568 11.58 1.83 -12.95
CA LEU A 568 11.78 0.41 -12.73
C LEU A 568 12.78 -0.11 -13.76
N GLU A 569 14.02 -0.29 -13.34
CA GLU A 569 15.15 -0.75 -14.14
C GLU A 569 15.29 -2.28 -14.14
N ALA A 570 16.36 -2.81 -14.75
CA ALA A 570 16.57 -4.23 -15.02
C ALA A 570 16.23 -5.19 -13.86
N ALA A 571 16.66 -4.88 -12.63
CA ALA A 571 16.36 -5.71 -11.45
C ALA A 571 15.13 -5.20 -10.67
N SER A 572 14.95 -3.89 -10.55
CA SER A 572 13.83 -3.28 -9.82
C SER A 572 12.46 -3.47 -10.49
N ALA A 573 12.42 -3.84 -11.78
CA ALA A 573 11.20 -4.30 -12.46
C ALA A 573 10.75 -5.71 -12.00
N CYS A 574 11.59 -6.43 -11.26
CA CYS A 574 11.29 -7.75 -10.69
C CYS A 574 11.49 -7.76 -9.16
N PRO A 575 10.83 -6.85 -8.41
CA PRO A 575 11.10 -6.70 -6.98
C PRO A 575 10.69 -7.96 -6.22
N GLY A 576 11.60 -8.48 -5.38
CA GLY A 576 11.36 -9.66 -4.55
C GLY A 576 11.31 -11.00 -5.30
N VAL A 577 11.66 -11.02 -6.59
CA VAL A 577 11.69 -12.24 -7.42
C VAL A 577 13.12 -12.80 -7.41
N TYR A 578 13.33 -13.93 -6.75
CA TYR A 578 14.64 -14.59 -6.67
C TYR A 578 14.62 -16.03 -7.20
N GLY A 579 13.48 -16.72 -7.10
CA GLY A 579 13.28 -18.09 -7.55
C GLY A 579 12.00 -18.24 -8.40
N LYS A 580 11.81 -19.45 -8.94
CA LYS A 580 10.60 -19.76 -9.72
C LYS A 580 9.36 -19.68 -8.82
N GLY A 581 8.26 -19.14 -9.35
CA GLY A 581 7.00 -19.04 -8.60
C GLY A 581 7.01 -18.00 -7.47
N ALA A 582 7.99 -17.09 -7.45
CA ALA A 582 8.00 -15.97 -6.50
C ALA A 582 6.75 -15.10 -6.65
N TYR A 583 6.26 -14.57 -5.53
CA TYR A 583 5.15 -13.62 -5.43
C TYR A 583 5.40 -12.72 -4.22
N PRO A 584 4.65 -11.60 -4.03
CA PRO A 584 4.88 -10.70 -2.90
C PRO A 584 4.93 -11.47 -1.57
N GLY A 585 6.13 -11.53 -1.00
CA GLY A 585 6.37 -12.21 0.25
C GLY A 585 6.87 -13.65 0.24
N TYR A 586 7.03 -14.24 -0.94
CA TYR A 586 7.67 -15.52 -1.15
C TYR A 586 8.78 -15.34 -2.19
N ALA A 587 10.02 -15.60 -1.78
CA ALA A 587 11.20 -15.36 -2.62
C ALA A 587 11.26 -16.27 -3.87
N GLY A 588 10.40 -17.31 -3.93
CA GLY A 588 10.38 -18.32 -4.98
C GLY A 588 11.11 -19.60 -4.57
N ASP A 589 11.13 -20.57 -5.48
CA ASP A 589 11.83 -21.83 -5.28
C ASP A 589 13.35 -21.60 -5.36
N LEU A 590 14.02 -21.70 -4.21
CA LEU A 590 15.46 -21.47 -4.05
C LEU A 590 16.20 -22.78 -3.79
N LEU A 591 17.50 -22.79 -4.11
CA LEU A 591 18.38 -23.88 -3.71
C LEU A 591 18.67 -23.76 -2.22
N VAL A 592 18.75 -24.91 -1.55
CA VAL A 592 19.09 -25.00 -0.14
C VAL A 592 20.39 -25.77 -0.01
N ASP A 593 21.38 -25.18 0.66
CA ASP A 593 22.60 -25.87 1.02
C ASP A 593 22.27 -26.97 2.05
N PRO A 594 22.52 -28.25 1.75
CA PRO A 594 22.17 -29.33 2.67
C PRO A 594 22.97 -29.31 3.97
N THR A 595 24.14 -28.66 4.00
CA THR A 595 25.01 -28.58 5.17
C THR A 595 24.65 -27.39 6.07
N THR A 596 24.33 -26.25 5.48
CA THR A 596 24.11 -24.99 6.24
C THR A 596 22.65 -24.55 6.29
N GLY A 597 21.76 -25.13 5.48
CA GLY A 597 20.38 -24.65 5.29
C GLY A 597 20.28 -23.37 4.48
N ALA A 598 21.41 -22.80 4.03
CA ALA A 598 21.49 -21.55 3.27
C ALA A 598 20.59 -21.56 2.03
N SER A 599 19.75 -20.54 1.87
CA SER A 599 18.94 -20.35 0.67
C SER A 599 19.67 -19.46 -0.34
N TYR A 600 19.82 -19.95 -1.57
CA TYR A 600 20.60 -19.28 -2.62
C TYR A 600 20.07 -19.60 -4.01
N ASN A 601 20.48 -18.83 -5.01
CA ASN A 601 20.19 -19.11 -6.42
C ASN A 601 21.41 -18.92 -7.33
N ALA A 602 22.60 -18.66 -6.78
CA ALA A 602 23.84 -18.56 -7.54
C ALA A 602 25.05 -19.02 -6.72
N ASN A 603 25.90 -19.85 -7.31
CA ASN A 603 27.22 -20.19 -6.78
C ASN A 603 28.25 -19.16 -7.26
N GLY A 604 29.07 -18.64 -6.37
CA GLY A 604 30.21 -17.78 -6.69
C GLY A 604 31.56 -18.45 -6.49
N GLY A 605 32.63 -17.67 -6.68
CA GLY A 605 33.99 -18.07 -6.40
C GLY A 605 34.23 -18.37 -4.91
N ASN A 606 35.33 -19.06 -4.60
CA ASN A 606 35.75 -19.38 -3.24
C ASN A 606 34.70 -20.14 -2.41
N GLY A 607 33.82 -20.91 -3.07
CA GLY A 607 32.77 -21.69 -2.41
C GLY A 607 31.60 -20.88 -1.87
N ARG A 608 31.56 -19.57 -2.16
CA ARG A 608 30.51 -18.65 -1.71
C ARG A 608 29.20 -18.90 -2.46
N LYS A 609 28.08 -18.65 -1.78
CA LYS A 609 26.73 -18.75 -2.34
C LYS A 609 26.04 -17.42 -2.21
N TYR A 610 25.19 -17.07 -3.16
CA TYR A 610 24.52 -15.79 -3.21
C TYR A 610 23.05 -15.94 -3.62
N LEU A 611 22.22 -15.07 -3.08
CA LEU A 611 20.87 -14.84 -3.55
C LEU A 611 20.88 -13.57 -4.39
N LEU A 612 20.48 -13.68 -5.66
CA LEU A 612 20.57 -12.59 -6.64
C LEU A 612 19.19 -12.31 -7.23
N PRO A 613 18.81 -11.05 -7.47
CA PRO A 613 17.50 -10.71 -7.99
C PRO A 613 17.33 -11.22 -9.41
N ALA A 614 16.09 -11.54 -9.80
CA ALA A 614 15.76 -11.73 -11.19
C ALA A 614 16.03 -10.45 -11.99
N LEU A 615 16.54 -10.61 -13.21
CA LEU A 615 16.69 -9.53 -14.17
C LEU A 615 15.55 -9.65 -15.18
N PHE A 616 14.91 -8.54 -15.49
CA PHE A 616 13.94 -8.46 -16.57
C PHE A 616 14.60 -8.96 -17.87
N ASP A 617 13.91 -9.76 -18.66
CA ASP A 617 14.47 -10.28 -19.91
C ASP A 617 13.87 -9.49 -21.08
N PRO A 618 14.65 -8.61 -21.74
CA PRO A 618 14.15 -7.82 -22.86
C PRO A 618 13.92 -8.66 -24.14
N LEU A 619 14.32 -9.94 -24.16
CA LEU A 619 14.13 -10.88 -25.27
C LEU A 619 12.98 -11.88 -25.05
N LEU A 620 12.56 -12.14 -23.80
CA LEU A 620 11.39 -12.98 -23.48
C LEU A 620 10.04 -12.28 -23.67
N ALA A 621 10.04 -11.02 -24.13
CA ALA A 621 8.86 -10.35 -24.68
C ALA A 621 8.32 -11.01 -25.98
N GLY A 622 8.53 -12.33 -26.14
CA GLY A 622 8.29 -13.10 -27.36
C GLY A 622 8.14 -14.63 -27.23
N THR A 623 8.07 -15.26 -26.04
CA THR A 623 7.83 -16.72 -25.93
C THR A 623 6.43 -17.04 -25.41
N THR A 624 5.60 -17.67 -26.25
CA THR A 624 4.14 -17.82 -26.12
C THR A 624 3.75 -19.17 -25.48
N THR A 625 2.75 -19.22 -24.58
CA THR A 625 2.12 -20.49 -24.10
C THR A 625 1.22 -21.15 -25.15
N ASN A 626 0.94 -20.43 -26.23
CA ASN A 626 0.27 -20.92 -27.43
C ASN A 626 1.33 -21.46 -28.42
N PRO A 627 1.40 -22.79 -28.67
CA PRO A 627 2.47 -23.40 -29.46
C PRO A 627 2.52 -22.92 -30.92
N PHE A 628 1.44 -22.33 -31.43
CA PHE A 628 1.35 -21.80 -32.79
C PHE A 628 1.10 -20.29 -32.85
N GLY A 629 0.91 -19.63 -31.69
CA GLY A 629 0.68 -18.18 -31.59
C GLY A 629 -0.57 -17.66 -32.31
N ASN A 630 -1.49 -18.55 -32.71
CA ASN A 630 -2.62 -18.24 -33.60
C ASN A 630 -3.98 -18.90 -33.21
N GLY A 631 -4.12 -19.62 -32.09
CA GLY A 631 -5.43 -20.10 -31.57
C GLY A 631 -6.37 -19.03 -30.98
N TYR A 632 -7.31 -19.41 -30.09
CA TYR A 632 -8.15 -18.47 -29.33
C TYR A 632 -7.39 -17.92 -28.12
N PHE A 633 -7.14 -16.60 -28.07
CA PHE A 633 -6.54 -15.93 -26.91
C PHE A 633 -6.83 -14.43 -26.88
N GLN A 634 -6.62 -13.82 -25.71
CA GLN A 634 -6.65 -12.37 -25.52
C GLN A 634 -5.35 -11.89 -24.89
N GLY A 635 -4.91 -10.68 -25.20
CA GLY A 635 -3.63 -10.14 -24.72
C GLY A 635 -2.47 -10.41 -25.68
N PRO A 636 -1.26 -9.96 -25.32
CA PRO A 636 -0.11 -10.01 -26.20
C PRO A 636 0.37 -11.48 -26.35
N LYS A 637 0.92 -11.82 -27.53
CA LYS A 637 1.21 -13.21 -27.92
C LYS A 637 2.12 -13.94 -26.92
N ASP A 638 3.02 -13.20 -26.28
CA ASP A 638 4.02 -13.61 -25.29
C ASP A 638 3.46 -13.90 -23.89
N ALA A 639 2.23 -13.49 -23.58
CA ALA A 639 1.52 -13.87 -22.36
C ALA A 639 0.00 -13.95 -22.61
N PRO A 640 -0.45 -14.91 -23.44
CA PRO A 640 -1.83 -14.96 -23.86
C PRO A 640 -2.73 -15.41 -22.70
N LEU A 641 -3.83 -14.68 -22.47
CA LEU A 641 -4.94 -15.18 -21.67
C LEU A 641 -5.67 -16.25 -22.48
N GLU A 642 -5.58 -17.47 -22.00
CA GLU A 642 -6.18 -18.68 -22.58
C GLU A 642 -7.44 -19.11 -21.80
N ALA A 643 -8.21 -20.06 -22.32
CA ALA A 643 -9.56 -20.39 -21.86
C ALA A 643 -9.71 -20.60 -20.34
N ALA A 644 -8.75 -21.26 -19.69
CA ALA A 644 -8.74 -21.45 -18.24
C ALA A 644 -8.05 -20.29 -17.50
N SER A 645 -6.99 -19.72 -18.07
CA SER A 645 -6.21 -18.61 -17.49
C SER A 645 -6.98 -17.30 -17.42
N ALA A 646 -8.02 -17.13 -18.23
CA ALA A 646 -8.95 -16.01 -18.15
C ALA A 646 -9.98 -16.14 -17.00
N CYS A 647 -10.06 -17.29 -16.35
CA CYS A 647 -10.97 -17.57 -15.24
C CYS A 647 -10.23 -18.00 -13.96
N PRO A 648 -9.20 -17.25 -13.51
CA PRO A 648 -8.41 -17.65 -12.36
C PRO A 648 -9.25 -17.63 -11.08
N GLY A 649 -9.16 -18.70 -10.29
CA GLY A 649 -9.86 -18.79 -9.00
C GLY A 649 -11.37 -19.09 -9.08
N VAL A 650 -11.93 -19.28 -10.28
CA VAL A 650 -13.36 -19.58 -10.48
C VAL A 650 -13.54 -21.09 -10.57
N TYR A 651 -14.15 -21.73 -9.55
CA TYR A 651 -14.36 -23.19 -9.51
C TYR A 651 -15.83 -23.60 -9.36
N GLY A 652 -16.63 -22.81 -8.63
CA GLY A 652 -18.04 -23.05 -8.34
C GLY A 652 -18.94 -21.86 -8.64
N LYS A 653 -20.25 -22.00 -8.44
CA LYS A 653 -21.21 -20.91 -8.66
C LYS A 653 -20.97 -19.79 -7.64
N GLY A 654 -21.03 -18.54 -8.09
CA GLY A 654 -20.82 -17.38 -7.23
C GLY A 654 -19.38 -17.16 -6.78
N ALA A 655 -18.41 -17.83 -7.42
CA ALA A 655 -16.99 -17.62 -7.12
C ALA A 655 -16.54 -16.18 -7.41
N TYR A 656 -15.68 -15.64 -6.55
CA TYR A 656 -15.00 -14.35 -6.67
C TYR A 656 -13.61 -14.45 -6.02
N PRO A 657 -12.68 -13.50 -6.24
CA PRO A 657 -11.33 -13.61 -5.68
C PRO A 657 -11.34 -13.85 -4.16
N GLY A 658 -10.82 -15.01 -3.73
CA GLY A 658 -10.84 -15.46 -2.33
C GLY A 658 -11.98 -16.41 -1.94
N TYR A 659 -12.96 -16.62 -2.81
CA TYR A 659 -14.06 -17.58 -2.63
C TYR A 659 -14.16 -18.49 -3.86
N ALA A 660 -13.91 -19.79 -3.67
CA ALA A 660 -13.88 -20.77 -4.76
C ALA A 660 -15.26 -21.01 -5.41
N GLY A 661 -16.34 -20.47 -4.85
CA GLY A 661 -17.72 -20.72 -5.26
C GLY A 661 -18.31 -21.96 -4.60
N ASP A 662 -19.60 -22.20 -4.86
CA ASP A 662 -20.30 -23.37 -4.32
C ASP A 662 -19.76 -24.66 -4.96
N LEU A 663 -19.15 -25.53 -4.16
CA LEU A 663 -18.54 -26.81 -4.57
C LEU A 663 -19.24 -27.99 -3.90
N LEU A 664 -19.20 -29.17 -4.54
CA LEU A 664 -19.66 -30.42 -3.94
C LEU A 664 -18.63 -30.88 -2.90
N VAL A 665 -19.09 -31.50 -1.81
CA VAL A 665 -18.21 -32.06 -0.78
C VAL A 665 -18.42 -33.57 -0.72
N ASP A 666 -17.34 -34.33 -0.80
CA ASP A 666 -17.38 -35.77 -0.58
C ASP A 666 -17.65 -36.04 0.92
N PRO A 667 -18.74 -36.73 1.28
CA PRO A 667 -19.13 -36.89 2.68
C PRO A 667 -18.21 -37.81 3.48
N THR A 668 -17.42 -38.65 2.82
CA THR A 668 -16.52 -39.62 3.46
C THR A 668 -15.16 -38.99 3.76
N THR A 669 -14.67 -38.12 2.88
CA THR A 669 -13.32 -37.54 2.92
C THR A 669 -13.31 -36.06 3.25
N GLY A 670 -14.45 -35.36 3.15
CA GLY A 670 -14.55 -33.90 3.28
C GLY A 670 -13.96 -33.13 2.09
N ALA A 671 -13.53 -33.81 1.03
CA ALA A 671 -12.88 -33.18 -0.11
C ALA A 671 -13.88 -32.43 -1.00
N SER A 672 -13.59 -31.16 -1.28
CA SER A 672 -14.38 -30.35 -2.22
C SER A 672 -14.02 -30.65 -3.68
N TYR A 673 -15.02 -30.83 -4.53
CA TYR A 673 -14.87 -31.16 -5.94
C TYR A 673 -16.01 -30.55 -6.78
N ASN A 674 -15.80 -30.45 -8.09
CA ASN A 674 -16.87 -30.03 -9.01
C ASN A 674 -17.04 -30.97 -10.21
N ALA A 675 -16.18 -31.98 -10.37
CA ALA A 675 -16.29 -32.95 -11.46
C ALA A 675 -15.95 -34.37 -11.01
N ASN A 676 -16.80 -35.33 -11.39
CA ASN A 676 -16.50 -36.76 -11.27
C ASN A 676 -15.70 -37.24 -12.50
N GLY A 677 -14.63 -38.00 -12.29
CA GLY A 677 -13.93 -38.74 -13.32
C GLY A 677 -14.19 -40.25 -13.23
N GLY A 678 -13.60 -40.99 -14.17
CA GLY A 678 -13.61 -42.44 -14.20
C GLY A 678 -13.00 -43.06 -12.94
N ASN A 679 -13.27 -44.35 -12.73
CA ASN A 679 -12.78 -45.12 -11.58
C ASN A 679 -13.13 -44.49 -10.21
N GLY A 680 -14.22 -43.72 -10.13
CA GLY A 680 -14.69 -43.07 -8.89
C GLY A 680 -13.84 -41.87 -8.45
N ARG A 681 -12.94 -41.36 -9.29
CA ARG A 681 -12.08 -40.21 -8.97
C ARG A 681 -12.88 -38.91 -8.99
N LYS A 682 -12.49 -37.96 -8.15
CA LYS A 682 -13.10 -36.63 -8.05
C LYS A 682 -12.04 -35.56 -8.30
N TYR A 683 -12.40 -34.55 -9.09
CA TYR A 683 -11.51 -33.49 -9.52
C TYR A 683 -12.12 -32.12 -9.25
N LEU A 684 -11.24 -31.17 -8.93
CA LEU A 684 -11.56 -29.74 -8.88
C LEU A 684 -10.99 -29.10 -10.14
N LEU A 685 -11.87 -28.65 -11.04
CA LEU A 685 -11.52 -28.14 -12.35
C LEU A 685 -11.85 -26.64 -12.42
N PRO A 686 -11.01 -25.82 -13.07
CA PRO A 686 -11.29 -24.39 -13.21
C PRO A 686 -12.48 -24.16 -14.16
N ALA A 687 -13.16 -23.03 -14.02
CA ALA A 687 -14.07 -22.55 -15.03
C ALA A 687 -13.33 -22.33 -16.35
N LEU A 688 -14.04 -22.56 -17.46
CA LEU A 688 -13.54 -22.24 -18.79
C LEU A 688 -14.30 -21.02 -19.30
N PHE A 689 -13.58 -20.10 -19.92
CA PHE A 689 -14.21 -18.98 -20.61
C PHE A 689 -15.16 -19.52 -21.69
N ASP A 690 -16.41 -19.07 -21.69
CA ASP A 690 -17.37 -19.47 -22.71
C ASP A 690 -17.43 -18.38 -23.79
N PRO A 691 -16.91 -18.64 -25.00
CA PRO A 691 -16.89 -17.64 -26.07
C PRO A 691 -18.30 -17.24 -26.53
N SER A 692 -19.32 -18.06 -26.28
CA SER A 692 -20.70 -17.77 -26.67
C SER A 692 -21.39 -16.81 -25.71
N THR A 693 -21.13 -16.92 -24.41
CA THR A 693 -21.74 -16.07 -23.37
C THR A 693 -20.81 -14.94 -22.89
N LYS A 694 -19.54 -14.94 -23.35
CA LYS A 694 -18.49 -14.00 -22.94
C LYS A 694 -18.28 -13.95 -21.41
N SER A 695 -18.40 -15.09 -20.76
CA SER A 695 -18.30 -15.22 -19.31
C SER A 695 -17.60 -16.51 -18.90
N CYS A 696 -17.07 -16.58 -17.68
CA CYS A 696 -16.53 -17.82 -17.14
C CYS A 696 -17.66 -18.80 -16.80
N SER A 697 -17.67 -19.97 -17.45
CA SER A 697 -18.70 -20.98 -17.24
C SER A 697 -18.22 -22.07 -16.29
N THR A 698 -18.98 -22.30 -15.22
CA THR A 698 -18.83 -23.45 -14.30
C THR A 698 -19.88 -24.53 -14.63
N LEU A 699 -19.71 -25.75 -14.10
CA LEU A 699 -20.68 -26.83 -14.26
C LEU A 699 -21.94 -26.54 -13.40
N LEU A 700 -23.11 -26.43 -14.03
CA LEU A 700 -24.37 -26.15 -13.35
C LEU A 700 -24.86 -27.36 -12.53
N VAL A 701 -25.02 -27.20 -11.21
CA VAL A 701 -25.71 -28.17 -10.34
C VAL A 701 -27.17 -27.72 -10.18
N LEU A 702 -28.11 -28.44 -10.79
CA LEU A 702 -29.54 -28.24 -10.56
C LEU A 702 -29.93 -28.93 -9.24
N VAL A 703 -30.01 -28.19 -8.14
CA VAL A 703 -30.66 -28.67 -6.91
C VAL A 703 -32.08 -28.11 -6.87
N PHE A 704 -33.07 -28.98 -7.05
CA PHE A 704 -34.49 -28.66 -6.88
C PHE A 704 -34.80 -28.43 -5.40
N SER A 705 -35.38 -27.29 -5.04
CA SER A 705 -36.09 -27.09 -3.76
C SER A 705 -37.21 -26.08 -3.93
N PHE A 706 -38.43 -26.48 -3.51
CA PHE A 706 -39.71 -25.82 -3.75
C PHE A 706 -39.99 -24.66 -2.76
N PHE A 707 -40.41 -23.52 -3.33
CA PHE A 707 -41.24 -22.39 -2.83
C PHE A 707 -41.33 -22.01 -1.34
N ARG A 708 -40.91 -20.77 -1.02
CA ARG A 708 -41.78 -19.70 -0.48
C ARG A 708 -41.31 -18.32 -0.98
N PHE A 709 -42.26 -17.48 -1.36
CA PHE A 709 -42.09 -16.15 -1.99
C PHE A 709 -41.54 -15.09 -1.02
N ASN A 710 -40.58 -14.28 -1.47
CA ASN A 710 -40.44 -12.87 -1.07
C ASN A 710 -39.89 -12.04 -2.23
N LEU A 711 -40.56 -10.92 -2.50
CA LEU A 711 -40.47 -10.09 -3.70
C LEU A 711 -39.22 -9.19 -3.76
N ALA A 712 -38.07 -9.64 -3.23
CA ALA A 712 -36.81 -8.87 -3.18
C ALA A 712 -35.77 -9.29 -4.25
N ALA A 713 -35.99 -10.40 -4.95
CA ALA A 713 -34.98 -11.00 -5.83
C ALA A 713 -35.06 -10.57 -7.31
N ARG A 714 -35.68 -9.43 -7.63
CA ARG A 714 -35.71 -8.87 -9.01
C ARG A 714 -34.98 -7.54 -9.19
N ARG A 715 -34.21 -7.07 -8.20
CA ARG A 715 -33.39 -5.85 -8.31
C ARG A 715 -31.90 -6.04 -7.99
N LEU A 716 -31.42 -7.28 -7.85
CA LEU A 716 -29.99 -7.56 -7.59
C LEU A 716 -29.32 -8.35 -8.74
N ALA A 717 -29.95 -8.37 -9.92
CA ALA A 717 -29.37 -8.97 -11.13
C ALA A 717 -28.78 -7.93 -12.11
N ASP A 718 -28.86 -6.62 -11.80
CA ASP A 718 -28.40 -5.54 -12.69
C ASP A 718 -27.20 -4.74 -12.16
N SER A 719 -26.52 -5.21 -11.11
CA SER A 719 -25.27 -4.59 -10.60
C SER A 719 -24.06 -5.50 -10.76
N ALA A 720 -24.00 -6.27 -11.86
CA ALA A 720 -22.73 -6.85 -12.28
C ALA A 720 -21.87 -5.72 -12.85
N GLU A 721 -20.79 -5.38 -12.15
CA GLU A 721 -19.70 -4.55 -12.66
C GLU A 721 -19.38 -4.95 -14.10
N THR A 722 -19.53 -4.02 -15.03
CA THR A 722 -18.99 -4.19 -16.38
C THR A 722 -17.47 -4.08 -16.32
N GLN A 723 -16.83 -5.20 -15.99
CA GLN A 723 -15.53 -5.55 -16.55
C GLN A 723 -15.57 -5.29 -18.06
N GLN A 724 -14.51 -4.72 -18.64
CA GLN A 724 -14.37 -4.73 -20.10
C GLN A 724 -14.62 -6.16 -20.60
N PRO A 725 -15.50 -6.35 -21.60
CA PRO A 725 -15.85 -7.69 -22.02
C PRO A 725 -14.59 -8.39 -22.53
N LEU A 726 -14.19 -9.48 -21.86
CA LEU A 726 -13.14 -10.37 -22.35
C LEU A 726 -13.53 -10.80 -23.77
N LEU A 727 -12.76 -10.36 -24.76
CA LEU A 727 -13.01 -10.67 -26.16
C LEU A 727 -11.94 -11.67 -26.61
N PHE A 728 -12.19 -12.95 -26.33
CA PHE A 728 -11.40 -14.05 -26.88
C PHE A 728 -11.55 -14.06 -28.40
N GLN A 729 -10.54 -13.55 -29.10
CA GLN A 729 -10.50 -13.58 -30.56
C GLN A 729 -9.83 -14.86 -31.03
N TYR A 730 -10.39 -15.45 -32.08
CA TYR A 730 -9.75 -16.54 -32.79
C TYR A 730 -8.77 -15.96 -33.81
N HIS A 731 -7.50 -16.33 -33.70
CA HIS A 731 -6.44 -15.80 -34.57
C HIS A 731 -6.13 -16.72 -35.77
N ASN A 732 -7.13 -17.52 -36.20
CA ASN A 732 -7.10 -18.40 -37.39
C ASN A 732 -6.04 -19.51 -37.39
N GLY A 733 -5.56 -19.90 -36.21
CA GLY A 733 -4.62 -20.99 -36.00
C GLY A 733 -5.28 -22.36 -35.96
N PRO A 734 -4.52 -23.44 -36.18
CA PRO A 734 -5.08 -24.78 -36.22
C PRO A 734 -5.71 -25.16 -34.87
N LEU A 735 -7.00 -25.51 -34.90
CA LEU A 735 -7.65 -26.21 -33.79
C LEU A 735 -7.45 -27.71 -33.95
N LEU A 736 -7.10 -28.38 -32.86
CA LEU A 736 -6.95 -29.83 -32.82
C LEU A 736 -8.28 -30.52 -33.13
N THR A 737 -8.37 -31.29 -34.21
CA THR A 737 -9.60 -32.01 -34.61
C THR A 737 -9.31 -33.48 -34.83
N GLY A 738 -10.34 -34.33 -34.71
CA GLY A 738 -10.21 -35.78 -34.88
C GLY A 738 -9.80 -36.52 -33.61
N LYS A 739 -9.31 -37.76 -33.77
CA LYS A 739 -8.86 -38.60 -32.65
C LYS A 739 -7.39 -38.33 -32.34
N ILE A 740 -7.12 -37.80 -31.15
CA ILE A 740 -5.76 -37.46 -30.71
C ILE A 740 -5.40 -38.30 -29.49
N SER A 741 -4.20 -38.88 -29.52
CA SER A 741 -3.63 -39.59 -28.38
C SER A 741 -2.77 -38.64 -27.55
N ILE A 742 -3.01 -38.60 -26.24
CA ILE A 742 -2.17 -37.87 -25.28
C ILE A 742 -1.12 -38.84 -24.74
N ASN A 743 0.12 -38.67 -25.20
CA ASN A 743 1.25 -39.44 -24.68
C ASN A 743 1.72 -38.83 -23.36
N LEU A 744 1.92 -39.66 -22.33
CA LEU A 744 2.42 -39.24 -21.02
C LEU A 744 3.91 -39.59 -20.89
N ILE A 745 4.72 -38.63 -20.46
CA ILE A 745 6.14 -38.87 -20.15
C ILE A 745 6.34 -38.65 -18.66
N TRP A 746 6.51 -39.76 -17.94
CA TRP A 746 6.77 -39.80 -16.51
C TRP A 746 8.25 -39.68 -16.25
N TYR A 747 8.73 -38.45 -16.07
CA TYR A 747 10.14 -38.17 -15.82
C TYR A 747 10.40 -38.00 -14.32
N GLY A 748 11.02 -39.00 -13.70
CA GLY A 748 11.26 -39.11 -12.27
C GLY A 748 10.42 -40.21 -11.59
N LYS A 749 10.58 -40.34 -10.27
CA LYS A 749 9.95 -41.42 -9.48
C LYS A 749 8.49 -41.10 -9.13
N PHE A 750 7.56 -41.54 -9.97
CA PHE A 750 6.12 -41.48 -9.70
C PHE A 750 5.61 -42.83 -9.18
N LYS A 751 4.88 -42.83 -8.06
CA LYS A 751 4.19 -44.04 -7.56
C LYS A 751 3.11 -44.48 -8.56
N PRO A 752 2.81 -45.79 -8.70
CA PRO A 752 1.72 -46.26 -9.55
C PRO A 752 0.38 -45.56 -9.27
N SER A 753 0.07 -45.27 -8.00
CA SER A 753 -1.13 -44.53 -7.62
C SER A 753 -1.14 -43.08 -8.09
N GLN A 754 0.01 -42.40 -8.12
CA GLN A 754 0.13 -41.04 -8.64
C GLN A 754 -0.04 -41.03 -10.17
N ARG A 755 0.53 -42.03 -10.85
CA ARG A 755 0.37 -42.18 -12.30
C ARG A 755 -1.09 -42.44 -12.67
N ALA A 756 -1.75 -43.34 -11.95
CA ALA A 756 -3.15 -43.69 -12.16
C ALA A 756 -4.08 -42.47 -12.06
N ILE A 757 -3.90 -41.55 -11.10
CA ILE A 757 -4.76 -40.36 -10.94
C ILE A 757 -4.79 -39.49 -12.21
N ILE A 758 -3.65 -39.30 -12.86
CA ILE A 758 -3.52 -38.47 -14.07
C ILE A 758 -3.95 -39.25 -15.32
N SER A 759 -3.61 -40.54 -15.41
CA SER A 759 -4.08 -41.42 -16.48
C SER A 759 -5.62 -41.54 -16.48
N ASP A 760 -6.23 -41.71 -15.31
CA ASP A 760 -7.69 -41.75 -15.12
C ASP A 760 -8.34 -40.43 -15.54
N PHE A 761 -7.73 -39.28 -15.22
CA PHE A 761 -8.22 -37.97 -15.65
C PHE A 761 -8.26 -37.86 -17.18
N ILE A 762 -7.17 -38.22 -17.86
CA ILE A 762 -7.08 -38.18 -19.33
C ILE A 762 -8.09 -39.14 -19.96
N ALA A 763 -8.24 -40.35 -19.41
CA ALA A 763 -9.26 -41.30 -19.86
C ALA A 763 -10.70 -40.77 -19.68
N SER A 764 -10.92 -39.91 -18.67
CA SER A 764 -12.22 -39.32 -18.36
C SER A 764 -12.64 -38.18 -19.30
N LEU A 765 -11.76 -37.69 -20.18
CA LEU A 765 -12.08 -36.60 -21.12
C LEU A 765 -13.07 -37.03 -22.22
N SER A 766 -13.17 -38.33 -22.50
CA SER A 766 -13.92 -38.86 -23.66
C SER A 766 -14.97 -39.94 -23.32
N THR A 767 -15.32 -40.14 -22.04
CA THR A 767 -16.28 -41.17 -21.62
C THR A 767 -17.71 -40.85 -22.07
N SER A 768 -18.37 -41.80 -22.75
CA SER A 768 -19.65 -41.61 -23.45
C SER A 768 -20.93 -41.80 -22.61
N THR A 769 -20.84 -41.93 -21.28
CA THR A 769 -22.01 -42.21 -20.43
C THR A 769 -22.24 -41.11 -19.39
N PRO A 770 -23.01 -40.06 -19.71
CA PRO A 770 -23.53 -39.17 -18.68
C PRO A 770 -24.69 -39.89 -17.99
N THR A 771 -24.47 -40.42 -16.79
CA THR A 771 -25.57 -40.66 -15.85
C THR A 771 -26.20 -39.30 -15.55
N LYS A 772 -27.50 -39.20 -15.79
CA LYS A 772 -28.20 -37.96 -16.14
C LYS A 772 -28.38 -36.93 -15.00
N ALA A 773 -27.49 -36.88 -14.00
CA ALA A 773 -27.67 -36.03 -12.82
C ALA A 773 -26.42 -35.44 -12.15
N GLN A 774 -25.18 -35.75 -12.56
CA GLN A 774 -23.99 -35.21 -11.87
C GLN A 774 -22.90 -34.64 -12.81
N PRO A 775 -22.19 -33.57 -12.40
CA PRO A 775 -21.11 -32.98 -13.19
C PRO A 775 -19.89 -33.91 -13.30
N SER A 776 -19.29 -33.99 -14.49
CA SER A 776 -18.17 -34.90 -14.79
C SER A 776 -17.05 -34.22 -15.60
N VAL A 777 -15.85 -34.82 -15.57
CA VAL A 777 -14.67 -34.39 -16.36
C VAL A 777 -15.00 -34.31 -17.84
N ALA A 778 -15.75 -35.29 -18.38
CA ALA A 778 -16.21 -35.28 -19.76
C ALA A 778 -17.14 -34.10 -20.06
N THR A 779 -18.10 -33.80 -19.16
CA THR A 779 -19.01 -32.65 -19.34
C THR A 779 -18.30 -31.31 -19.24
N TRP A 780 -17.27 -31.21 -18.39
CA TRP A 780 -16.40 -30.04 -18.30
C TRP A 780 -15.62 -29.84 -19.60
N TRP A 781 -14.95 -30.90 -20.07
CA TRP A 781 -14.13 -30.88 -21.28
C TRP A 781 -14.96 -30.55 -22.52
N LYS A 782 -16.23 -30.99 -22.57
CA LYS A 782 -17.17 -30.67 -23.65
C LYS A 782 -17.41 -29.16 -23.84
N THR A 783 -17.09 -28.32 -22.85
CA THR A 783 -17.10 -26.86 -23.01
C THR A 783 -16.14 -26.41 -24.14
N THR A 784 -15.08 -27.17 -24.40
CA THR A 784 -14.13 -26.90 -25.50
C THR A 784 -14.78 -27.02 -26.87
N ASP A 785 -15.87 -27.78 -27.04
CA ASP A 785 -16.63 -27.88 -28.31
C ASP A 785 -17.15 -26.52 -28.78
N LYS A 786 -17.38 -25.58 -27.86
CA LYS A 786 -17.86 -24.22 -28.16
C LYS A 786 -16.84 -23.39 -28.95
N TYR A 787 -15.57 -23.78 -28.94
CA TYR A 787 -14.51 -23.12 -29.71
C TYR A 787 -14.41 -23.62 -31.17
N TYR A 788 -15.09 -24.72 -31.52
CA TYR A 788 -15.04 -25.34 -32.85
C TYR A 788 -16.18 -24.92 -33.79
N GLN A 789 -17.13 -24.08 -33.35
CA GLN A 789 -18.27 -23.65 -34.16
C GLN A 789 -17.85 -22.50 -35.13
N PRO A 790 -17.89 -22.67 -36.46
CA PRO A 790 -17.43 -21.64 -37.39
C PRO A 790 -18.58 -20.82 -37.96
N SER A 791 -18.28 -19.57 -38.29
CA SER A 791 -18.91 -18.85 -39.39
C SER A 791 -18.89 -19.72 -40.66
N ASN A 792 -20.02 -20.38 -40.94
CA ASN A 792 -20.41 -21.09 -42.16
C ASN A 792 -19.48 -22.20 -42.75
N SER A 793 -20.09 -23.38 -42.85
CA SER A 793 -19.83 -24.53 -43.73
C SER A 793 -18.89 -25.66 -43.23
N LYS A 794 -19.50 -26.86 -43.11
CA LYS A 794 -18.99 -28.18 -42.67
C LYS A 794 -18.80 -28.37 -41.16
N LYS A 795 -19.62 -29.30 -40.62
CA LYS A 795 -19.58 -29.79 -39.23
C LYS A 795 -18.15 -30.27 -38.90
N PRO A 796 -17.42 -29.63 -37.98
CA PRO A 796 -16.08 -30.07 -37.62
C PRO A 796 -16.15 -31.43 -36.92
N SER A 797 -15.21 -32.32 -37.23
CA SER A 797 -14.99 -33.58 -36.52
C SER A 797 -14.65 -33.30 -35.06
N THR A 798 -15.51 -33.76 -34.13
CA THR A 798 -15.34 -33.59 -32.68
C THR A 798 -13.97 -34.10 -32.23
N LEU A 799 -13.22 -33.29 -31.47
CA LEU A 799 -11.95 -33.69 -30.87
C LEU A 799 -12.21 -34.80 -29.86
N VAL A 800 -11.66 -35.99 -30.10
CA VAL A 800 -11.73 -37.12 -29.17
C VAL A 800 -10.34 -37.39 -28.66
N LEU A 801 -10.13 -37.14 -27.36
CA LEU A 801 -8.86 -37.40 -26.70
C LEU A 801 -8.83 -38.82 -26.15
N SER A 802 -7.74 -39.52 -26.37
CA SER A 802 -7.50 -40.85 -25.81
C SER A 802 -6.14 -40.86 -25.14
N ILE A 803 -5.98 -41.69 -24.12
CA ILE A 803 -4.66 -41.91 -23.55
C ILE A 803 -3.79 -42.64 -24.57
N GLY A 804 -2.60 -42.09 -24.82
CA GLY A 804 -1.59 -42.63 -25.71
C GLY A 804 -0.48 -43.36 -24.96
N THR A 805 0.68 -43.45 -25.60
CA THR A 805 1.87 -44.12 -25.06
C THR A 805 2.33 -43.46 -23.76
N GLN A 806 2.66 -44.28 -22.76
CA GLN A 806 3.25 -43.81 -21.51
C GLN A 806 4.74 -44.19 -21.46
N ILE A 807 5.62 -43.20 -21.46
CA ILE A 807 7.06 -43.38 -21.31
C ILE A 807 7.40 -43.12 -19.85
N ILE A 808 8.17 -44.02 -19.24
CA ILE A 808 8.59 -43.89 -17.85
C ILE A 808 10.11 -43.79 -17.81
N ASP A 809 10.62 -42.68 -17.29
CA ASP A 809 12.04 -42.44 -17.05
C ASP A 809 12.24 -42.12 -15.57
N GLU A 810 12.33 -43.15 -14.74
CA GLU A 810 12.58 -43.03 -13.30
C GLU A 810 14.05 -42.72 -12.97
N THR A 811 14.93 -42.75 -13.99
CA THR A 811 16.39 -42.59 -13.84
C THR A 811 16.85 -41.14 -13.94
N TYR A 812 15.97 -40.23 -14.36
CA TYR A 812 16.33 -38.85 -14.68
C TYR A 812 17.39 -38.78 -15.79
N SER A 813 17.13 -39.41 -16.95
CA SER A 813 18.14 -39.58 -18.02
C SER A 813 18.77 -38.29 -18.56
N LEU A 814 18.16 -37.13 -18.33
CA LEU A 814 18.65 -35.78 -18.68
C LEU A 814 18.94 -34.89 -17.44
N GLY A 815 19.02 -35.49 -16.25
CA GLY A 815 19.19 -34.79 -14.98
C GLY A 815 17.89 -34.37 -14.31
N LYS A 816 17.94 -34.02 -13.02
CA LYS A 816 16.75 -33.61 -12.23
C LYS A 816 16.25 -32.20 -12.55
N SER A 817 17.07 -31.41 -13.24
CA SER A 817 16.74 -30.06 -13.71
C SER A 817 16.76 -30.07 -15.23
N LEU A 818 15.64 -29.71 -15.85
CA LEU A 818 15.49 -29.72 -17.31
C LEU A 818 15.39 -28.28 -17.84
N SER A 819 16.13 -27.99 -18.89
CA SER A 819 15.90 -26.80 -19.72
C SER A 819 14.71 -27.03 -20.66
N ASN A 820 14.14 -25.96 -21.23
CA ASN A 820 13.06 -26.06 -22.22
C ASN A 820 13.49 -26.94 -23.42
N GLN A 821 14.74 -26.82 -23.86
CA GLN A 821 15.30 -27.67 -24.93
C GLN A 821 15.33 -29.17 -24.55
N GLN A 822 15.62 -29.49 -23.29
CA GLN A 822 15.60 -30.88 -22.81
C GLN A 822 14.16 -31.41 -22.68
N ILE A 823 13.19 -30.56 -22.35
CA ILE A 823 11.77 -30.91 -22.34
C ILE A 823 11.28 -31.19 -23.77
N GLU A 824 11.65 -30.36 -24.74
CA GLU A 824 11.40 -30.59 -26.17
C GLU A 824 12.05 -31.89 -26.66
N GLN A 825 13.27 -32.19 -26.21
CA GLN A 825 13.95 -33.46 -26.49
C GLN A 825 13.19 -34.67 -25.91
N LEU A 826 12.65 -34.58 -24.70
CA LEU A 826 11.80 -35.64 -24.13
C LEU A 826 10.48 -35.80 -24.90
N ALA A 827 9.82 -34.69 -25.23
CA ALA A 827 8.57 -34.68 -26.00
C ALA A 827 8.75 -35.31 -27.39
N SER A 828 9.88 -35.07 -28.07
CA SER A 828 10.21 -35.68 -29.36
C SER A 828 10.44 -37.19 -29.27
N LYS A 829 11.00 -37.72 -28.17
CA LYS A 829 11.06 -39.19 -27.91
C LYS A 829 9.65 -39.80 -27.79
N GLY A 830 8.71 -39.07 -27.20
CA GLY A 830 7.30 -39.45 -27.14
C GLY A 830 6.58 -39.52 -28.49
N ALA A 831 7.01 -38.71 -29.46
CA ALA A 831 6.49 -38.74 -30.83
C ALA A 831 7.14 -39.85 -31.69
N GLN A 832 8.43 -40.13 -31.47
CA GLN A 832 9.17 -41.18 -32.19
C GLN A 832 8.77 -42.61 -31.77
N ALA A 833 8.19 -42.79 -30.57
CA ALA A 833 7.66 -44.08 -30.13
C ALA A 833 6.48 -44.61 -30.98
N ASN A 834 5.81 -43.75 -31.77
CA ASN A 834 4.78 -44.17 -32.74
C ASN A 834 5.34 -44.55 -34.12
N ALA A 835 6.58 -44.19 -34.44
CA ALA A 835 7.24 -44.52 -35.72
C ALA A 835 8.06 -45.82 -35.64
N ILE A 836 8.33 -46.33 -34.43
CA ILE A 836 9.13 -47.53 -34.17
C ILE A 836 8.20 -48.68 -33.75
N ASN A 837 7.15 -48.94 -34.53
CA ASN A 837 6.35 -50.18 -34.46
C ASN A 837 6.35 -50.96 -35.78
N ILE A 838 7.17 -50.54 -36.76
CA ILE A 838 7.47 -51.30 -37.98
C ILE A 838 8.99 -51.35 -38.18
N LEU A 839 9.74 -51.68 -37.13
CA LEU A 839 11.05 -52.33 -37.24
C LEU A 839 11.52 -52.67 -35.83
N VAL A 840 12.14 -53.84 -35.67
CA VAL A 840 12.72 -54.34 -34.42
C VAL A 840 11.73 -55.06 -33.49
N LEU A 841 10.99 -56.01 -34.08
CA LEU A 841 11.05 -57.39 -33.58
C LEU A 841 12.53 -57.81 -33.63
N VAL A 842 13.03 -58.45 -32.57
CA VAL A 842 14.42 -58.94 -32.39
C VAL A 842 15.36 -57.90 -31.74
N PHE A 843 15.39 -57.85 -30.41
CA PHE A 843 16.57 -58.26 -29.63
C PHE A 843 16.23 -58.28 -28.14
N SER A 844 15.76 -59.45 -27.74
CA SER A 844 15.65 -59.90 -26.36
C SER A 844 17.03 -60.00 -25.70
N PHE A 845 17.01 -60.05 -24.37
CA PHE A 845 18.07 -60.50 -23.44
C PHE A 845 19.20 -59.48 -23.16
N PHE A 846 19.32 -59.04 -21.91
CA PHE A 846 20.34 -59.51 -20.96
C PHE A 846 20.23 -58.77 -19.61
N HIS A 847 19.93 -59.54 -18.54
CA HIS A 847 20.57 -59.58 -17.20
C HIS A 847 20.64 -58.30 -16.32
N PHE A 848 20.00 -58.27 -15.14
CA PHE A 848 20.49 -58.65 -13.78
C PHE A 848 21.61 -57.71 -13.26
N ASN A 849 21.73 -57.24 -12.00
CA ASN A 849 21.31 -57.66 -10.65
C ASN A 849 21.65 -56.53 -9.63
N LEU A 850 20.99 -56.53 -8.45
CA LEU A 850 21.40 -56.13 -7.07
C LEU A 850 22.15 -54.78 -6.80
N ALA A 851 22.01 -54.06 -5.68
CA ALA A 851 21.76 -54.45 -4.29
C ALA A 851 21.23 -53.28 -3.44
N ALA A 852 20.58 -53.63 -2.34
CA ALA A 852 20.19 -52.76 -1.23
C ALA A 852 21.36 -52.50 -0.26
N ARG A 853 21.38 -51.31 0.39
CA ARG A 853 21.89 -51.11 1.77
C ARG A 853 21.09 -50.01 2.49
N ARG A 854 20.90 -50.26 3.79
CA ARG A 854 20.09 -49.50 4.77
C ARG A 854 20.83 -48.29 5.36
N LEU A 855 19.99 -47.34 5.78
CA LEU A 855 20.06 -46.34 6.88
C LEU A 855 21.34 -46.27 7.74
N ALA A 856 21.79 -45.03 7.94
CA ALA A 856 22.15 -44.53 9.26
C ALA A 856 21.78 -43.04 9.37
N ASP A 857 21.09 -42.75 10.46
CA ASP A 857 20.62 -41.47 10.95
C ASP A 857 21.81 -40.67 11.53
N SER A 858 21.84 -39.35 11.32
CA SER A 858 22.69 -38.45 12.10
C SER A 858 22.05 -37.06 12.11
N ALA A 859 21.20 -36.83 13.10
CA ALA A 859 20.81 -35.51 13.56
C ALA A 859 21.99 -34.83 14.25
N GLU A 860 22.41 -33.66 13.78
CA GLU A 860 23.14 -32.68 14.59
C GLU A 860 22.48 -31.31 14.47
N THR A 861 22.22 -30.76 15.65
CA THR A 861 21.42 -29.59 16.02
C THR A 861 22.11 -28.25 15.72
N GLN A 862 21.41 -27.35 15.03
CA GLN A 862 21.71 -25.91 14.98
C GLN A 862 20.68 -25.15 15.82
N GLN A 863 21.12 -24.34 16.79
CA GLN A 863 20.26 -23.80 17.84
C GLN A 863 19.26 -22.74 17.33
N PRO A 864 17.98 -22.80 17.75
CA PRO A 864 17.00 -21.75 17.49
C PRO A 864 17.35 -20.48 18.28
N LEU A 865 17.10 -19.30 17.69
CA LEU A 865 17.10 -18.00 18.38
C LEU A 865 16.05 -18.04 19.50
N LEU A 866 16.47 -18.50 20.67
CA LEU A 866 15.60 -18.78 21.81
C LEU A 866 15.47 -17.54 22.68
N PHE A 867 14.25 -17.20 23.08
CA PHE A 867 13.97 -16.19 24.10
C PHE A 867 14.52 -16.68 25.45
N GLN A 868 15.60 -16.06 25.93
CA GLN A 868 16.39 -16.57 27.04
C GLN A 868 16.57 -15.54 28.14
N TYR A 869 16.85 -16.04 29.33
CA TYR A 869 17.29 -15.25 30.46
C TYR A 869 18.81 -15.10 30.43
N HIS A 870 19.31 -13.87 30.44
CA HIS A 870 20.73 -13.54 30.31
C HIS A 870 21.42 -13.25 31.67
N ASN A 871 20.86 -13.82 32.75
CA ASN A 871 21.41 -13.78 34.12
C ASN A 871 21.56 -12.37 34.74
N GLY A 872 20.91 -11.35 34.17
CA GLY A 872 20.87 -9.99 34.70
C GLY A 872 19.72 -9.76 35.67
N PRO A 873 19.81 -8.71 36.52
CA PRO A 873 18.80 -8.48 37.54
C PRO A 873 17.46 -8.05 36.94
N LEU A 874 16.38 -8.68 37.41
CA LEU A 874 15.00 -8.23 37.22
C LEU A 874 14.61 -7.24 38.33
N LEU A 875 13.61 -6.40 38.09
CA LEU A 875 13.06 -5.55 39.16
C LEU A 875 12.28 -6.41 40.14
N THR A 876 12.63 -6.37 41.42
CA THR A 876 12.02 -7.18 42.49
C THR A 876 11.72 -6.33 43.72
N GLY A 877 10.77 -6.78 44.55
CA GLY A 877 10.36 -6.06 45.76
C GLY A 877 9.29 -5.00 45.49
N LYS A 878 9.18 -4.02 46.39
CA LYS A 878 8.19 -2.93 46.31
C LYS A 878 8.77 -1.78 45.48
N ILE A 879 8.22 -1.58 44.30
CA ILE A 879 8.67 -0.54 43.36
C ILE A 879 7.56 0.49 43.15
N SER A 880 7.89 1.78 43.28
CA SER A 880 6.96 2.88 43.03
C SER A 880 7.02 3.34 41.58
N ILE A 881 5.87 3.51 40.94
CA ILE A 881 5.74 4.10 39.60
C ILE A 881 5.46 5.59 39.74
N ASN A 882 6.41 6.43 39.37
CA ASN A 882 6.22 7.88 39.34
C ASN A 882 5.86 8.33 37.92
N LEU A 883 4.84 9.18 37.78
CA LEU A 883 4.43 9.71 36.47
C LEU A 883 4.90 11.16 36.33
N ILE A 884 5.63 11.46 35.26
CA ILE A 884 6.10 12.80 34.90
C ILE A 884 5.33 13.24 33.66
N TRP A 885 4.31 14.07 33.86
CA TRP A 885 3.47 14.64 32.82
C TRP A 885 4.12 15.87 32.23
N TYR A 886 4.64 15.77 31.01
CA TYR A 886 5.31 16.87 30.31
C TYR A 886 4.43 17.43 29.19
N GLY A 887 3.98 18.67 29.37
CA GLY A 887 3.01 19.35 28.51
C GLY A 887 1.56 19.23 29.00
N LYS A 888 0.61 19.63 28.14
CA LYS A 888 -0.79 19.82 28.53
C LYS A 888 -1.61 18.53 28.40
N PHE A 889 -1.90 17.88 29.53
CA PHE A 889 -2.83 16.75 29.61
C PHE A 889 -4.13 17.14 30.30
N LYS A 890 -5.27 16.73 29.75
CA LYS A 890 -6.57 16.90 30.42
C LYS A 890 -6.62 16.05 31.70
N PRO A 891 -7.36 16.45 32.75
CA PRO A 891 -7.58 15.61 33.92
C PRO A 891 -8.13 14.21 33.56
N SER A 892 -9.01 14.11 32.56
CA SER A 892 -9.52 12.84 32.05
C SER A 892 -8.43 11.97 31.41
N GLN A 893 -7.49 12.57 30.69
CA GLN A 893 -6.36 11.88 30.07
C GLN A 893 -5.39 11.36 31.14
N ARG A 894 -5.10 12.18 32.16
CA ARG A 894 -4.29 11.76 33.30
C ARG A 894 -4.91 10.57 34.02
N ALA A 895 -6.24 10.60 34.21
CA ALA A 895 -6.98 9.53 34.85
C ALA A 895 -6.88 8.19 34.09
N ILE A 896 -6.87 8.19 32.75
CA ILE A 896 -6.75 6.95 31.95
C ILE A 896 -5.48 6.17 32.32
N ILE A 897 -4.33 6.84 32.35
CA ILE A 897 -3.04 6.19 32.64
C ILE A 897 -2.90 5.93 34.14
N SER A 898 -3.33 6.85 35.02
CA SER A 898 -3.21 6.62 36.45
C SER A 898 -4.05 5.42 36.91
N ASP A 899 -5.25 5.27 36.34
CA ASP A 899 -6.13 4.13 36.62
C ASP A 899 -5.57 2.83 36.02
N PHE A 900 -4.88 2.88 34.87
CA PHE A 900 -4.20 1.72 34.30
C PHE A 900 -3.10 1.21 35.25
N ILE A 901 -2.26 2.10 35.75
CA ILE A 901 -1.22 1.75 36.74
C ILE A 901 -1.83 1.22 38.04
N ALA A 902 -2.92 1.83 38.52
CA ALA A 902 -3.65 1.33 39.68
C ALA A 902 -4.24 -0.08 39.46
N SER A 903 -4.54 -0.43 38.20
CA SER A 903 -5.13 -1.71 37.82
C SER A 903 -4.16 -2.89 37.89
N LEU A 904 -2.84 -2.65 37.92
CA LEU A 904 -1.79 -3.69 37.95
C LEU A 904 -1.78 -4.52 39.24
N SER A 905 -2.24 -3.93 40.35
CA SER A 905 -2.11 -4.50 41.70
C SER A 905 -3.44 -4.53 42.48
N THR A 906 -4.58 -4.58 41.79
CA THR A 906 -5.91 -4.53 42.44
C THR A 906 -6.16 -5.75 43.33
N SER A 907 -6.33 -5.51 44.64
CA SER A 907 -6.57 -6.53 45.67
C SER A 907 -8.04 -6.97 45.78
N THR A 908 -8.96 -6.20 45.23
CA THR A 908 -10.39 -6.56 45.13
C THR A 908 -10.64 -7.32 43.82
N PRO A 909 -11.12 -8.58 43.86
CA PRO A 909 -11.49 -9.31 42.66
C PRO A 909 -12.54 -8.52 41.89
N THR A 910 -12.18 -7.98 40.73
CA THR A 910 -13.17 -7.41 39.81
C THR A 910 -14.08 -8.56 39.37
N LYS A 911 -15.40 -8.40 39.55
CA LYS A 911 -16.38 -9.40 39.07
C LYS A 911 -16.30 -9.60 37.55
N ALA A 912 -15.77 -8.63 36.81
CA ALA A 912 -15.49 -8.73 35.38
C ALA A 912 -14.07 -9.27 35.15
N GLN A 913 -13.99 -10.42 34.49
CA GLN A 913 -12.76 -11.03 33.96
C GLN A 913 -12.84 -11.07 32.43
N PRO A 914 -11.69 -11.03 31.74
CA PRO A 914 -10.33 -10.89 32.26
C PRO A 914 -9.97 -9.44 32.67
N SER A 915 -8.93 -9.27 33.51
CA SER A 915 -8.51 -7.97 34.06
C SER A 915 -7.03 -7.65 33.83
N VAL A 916 -6.66 -6.37 33.95
CA VAL A 916 -5.25 -5.90 33.85
C VAL A 916 -4.36 -6.59 34.89
N ALA A 917 -4.86 -6.83 36.10
CA ALA A 917 -4.12 -7.56 37.14
C ALA A 917 -3.87 -9.03 36.72
N THR A 918 -4.85 -9.69 36.10
CA THR A 918 -4.69 -11.06 35.57
C THR A 918 -3.64 -11.11 34.47
N TRP A 919 -3.65 -10.13 33.55
CA TRP A 919 -2.60 -9.98 32.54
C TRP A 919 -1.22 -9.77 33.17
N TRP A 920 -1.10 -8.80 34.09
CA TRP A 920 0.15 -8.45 34.74
C TRP A 920 0.77 -9.62 35.51
N LYS A 921 -0.06 -10.47 36.13
CA LYS A 921 0.35 -11.68 36.83
C LYS A 921 1.13 -12.67 35.95
N THR A 922 0.99 -12.61 34.63
CA THR A 922 1.81 -13.41 33.68
C THR A 922 3.30 -13.14 33.86
N THR A 923 3.68 -11.94 34.33
CA THR A 923 5.07 -11.60 34.62
C THR A 923 5.69 -12.47 35.74
N ASP A 924 4.89 -13.07 36.63
CA ASP A 924 5.37 -13.96 37.70
C ASP A 924 6.19 -15.14 37.15
N LYS A 925 5.87 -15.63 35.95
CA LYS A 925 6.57 -16.76 35.32
C LYS A 925 8.05 -16.47 35.06
N TYR A 926 8.38 -15.23 34.69
CA TYR A 926 9.78 -14.81 34.47
C TYR A 926 10.57 -14.84 35.79
N TYR A 927 9.96 -14.44 36.89
CA TYR A 927 10.60 -14.47 38.20
C TYR A 927 10.79 -15.89 38.74
N GLN A 928 9.81 -16.77 38.51
CA GLN A 928 9.88 -18.19 38.90
C GLN A 928 10.98 -18.96 38.18
N LEU A 929 11.22 -18.65 36.90
CA LEU A 929 12.21 -19.32 36.05
C LEU A 929 13.61 -18.69 36.14
N SER A 930 13.74 -17.48 36.70
CA SER A 930 15.04 -16.91 37.01
C SER A 930 15.69 -17.71 38.15
N ASN A 931 16.92 -18.20 37.98
CA ASN A 931 17.67 -19.09 38.91
C ASN A 931 18.02 -18.46 40.28
N SER A 932 17.18 -17.58 40.83
CA SER A 932 17.40 -16.88 42.08
C SER A 932 16.99 -17.75 43.26
N LYS A 933 17.90 -17.95 44.22
CA LYS A 933 17.71 -18.76 45.45
C LYS A 933 16.57 -18.28 46.38
N LYS A 934 15.82 -17.25 46.00
CA LYS A 934 14.57 -16.80 46.62
C LYS A 934 13.60 -16.36 45.52
N PRO A 935 12.36 -16.88 45.48
CA PRO A 935 11.32 -16.32 44.62
C PRO A 935 11.05 -14.89 45.11
N SER A 936 11.43 -13.93 44.29
CA SER A 936 11.33 -12.52 44.62
C SER A 936 10.12 -11.98 43.87
N THR A 937 9.07 -11.59 44.59
CA THR A 937 7.84 -11.04 43.98
C THR A 937 8.02 -9.57 43.66
N LEU A 938 7.55 -9.14 42.49
CA LEU A 938 7.43 -7.72 42.15
C LEU A 938 6.08 -7.18 42.61
N VAL A 939 6.08 -6.09 43.37
CA VAL A 939 4.87 -5.36 43.74
C VAL A 939 4.99 -3.92 43.25
N LEU A 940 4.15 -3.56 42.28
CA LEU A 940 4.07 -2.20 41.75
C LEU A 940 3.02 -1.39 42.53
N SER A 941 3.37 -0.15 42.86
CA SER A 941 2.49 0.80 43.53
C SER A 941 2.57 2.17 42.86
N MET A 942 1.46 2.93 42.89
CA MET A 942 1.47 4.31 42.41
C MET A 942 2.36 5.16 43.31
N GLY A 943 3.28 5.90 42.69
CA GLY A 943 4.17 6.86 43.33
C GLY A 943 3.72 8.30 43.13
N THR A 944 4.70 9.19 43.09
CA THR A 944 4.48 10.63 42.89
C THR A 944 4.10 10.96 41.45
N GLN A 945 3.30 12.01 41.28
CA GLN A 945 3.01 12.57 39.95
C GLN A 945 3.58 13.99 39.86
N ILE A 946 4.42 14.22 38.85
CA ILE A 946 5.05 15.51 38.56
C ILE A 946 4.38 16.07 37.31
N ILE A 947 3.92 17.31 37.38
CA ILE A 947 3.21 17.96 36.27
C ILE A 947 4.04 19.16 35.80
N ASP A 948 4.42 19.15 34.53
CA ASP A 948 5.20 20.18 33.85
C ASP A 948 4.41 20.69 32.63
N GLU A 949 3.31 21.39 32.88
CA GLU A 949 2.45 21.97 31.84
C GLU A 949 3.09 23.20 31.16
N THR A 950 4.21 23.70 31.70
CA THR A 950 4.94 24.88 31.20
C THR A 950 5.97 24.56 30.12
N TYR A 951 6.19 23.28 29.81
CA TYR A 951 7.21 22.83 28.86
C TYR A 951 8.61 23.32 29.28
N SER A 952 9.07 22.96 30.49
CA SER A 952 10.32 23.52 31.06
C SER A 952 11.59 23.35 30.21
N LEU A 953 11.61 22.43 29.25
CA LEU A 953 12.72 22.17 28.31
C LEU A 953 12.33 22.44 26.84
N GLY A 954 11.20 23.10 26.59
CA GLY A 954 10.65 23.37 25.26
C GLY A 954 9.76 22.25 24.72
N LYS A 955 9.18 22.45 23.53
CA LYS A 955 8.28 21.48 22.87
C LYS A 955 8.98 20.46 21.98
N SER A 956 10.29 20.58 21.80
CA SER A 956 11.12 19.61 21.10
C SER A 956 12.16 19.08 22.07
N LEU A 957 12.14 17.78 22.34
CA LEU A 957 13.01 17.13 23.32
C LEU A 957 13.99 16.15 22.65
N SER A 958 15.26 16.21 23.06
CA SER A 958 16.25 15.17 22.79
C SER A 958 16.11 13.99 23.77
N ASN A 959 16.71 12.84 23.44
CA ASN A 959 16.73 11.69 24.35
C ASN A 959 17.39 12.02 25.71
N GLN A 960 18.43 12.86 25.71
CA GLN A 960 19.08 13.31 26.95
C GLN A 960 18.15 14.17 27.83
N GLN A 961 17.28 14.98 27.22
CA GLN A 961 16.28 15.76 27.96
C GLN A 961 15.17 14.86 28.55
N ILE A 962 14.85 13.74 27.92
CA ILE A 962 13.96 12.72 28.51
C ILE A 962 14.58 12.13 29.78
N GLU A 963 15.87 11.80 29.76
CA GLU A 963 16.61 11.31 30.94
C GLU A 963 16.65 12.36 32.06
N GLN A 964 16.81 13.64 31.70
CA GLN A 964 16.73 14.75 32.64
C GLN A 964 15.34 14.85 33.30
N LEU A 965 14.26 14.68 32.52
CA LEU A 965 12.89 14.68 33.05
C LEU A 965 12.64 13.46 33.95
N ALA A 966 13.11 12.28 33.56
CA ALA A 966 13.00 11.06 34.37
C ALA A 966 13.73 11.21 35.71
N SER A 967 14.85 11.94 35.73
CA SER A 967 15.64 12.21 36.93
C SER A 967 14.94 13.11 37.95
N LYS A 968 13.83 13.77 37.60
CA LYS A 968 12.98 14.52 38.55
C LYS A 968 12.20 13.59 39.49
N GLY A 969 11.99 12.32 39.10
CA GLY A 969 11.31 11.33 39.92
C GLY A 969 12.20 10.68 40.99
N ALA A 970 11.62 9.76 41.77
CA ALA A 970 12.37 9.08 42.83
C ALA A 970 13.51 8.21 42.25
N GLN A 971 14.66 8.22 42.93
CA GLN A 971 15.91 7.62 42.44
C GLN A 971 16.21 6.25 43.04
N ALA A 972 15.34 5.73 43.91
CA ALA A 972 15.49 4.46 44.59
C ALA A 972 14.17 3.68 44.57
N ASN A 973 14.24 2.38 44.27
CA ASN A 973 13.07 1.47 44.22
C ASN A 973 11.92 2.06 43.40
N ALA A 974 12.23 2.66 42.24
CA ALA A 974 11.27 3.40 41.45
C ALA A 974 11.43 3.18 39.94
N ILE A 975 10.32 3.31 39.23
CA ILE A 975 10.26 3.47 37.78
C ILE A 975 9.71 4.88 37.52
N ASN A 976 10.48 5.70 36.81
CA ASN A 976 10.07 7.06 36.46
C ASN A 976 9.57 7.10 35.01
N ILE A 977 8.28 7.37 34.83
CA ILE A 977 7.61 7.31 33.53
C ILE A 977 7.34 8.74 33.03
N VAL A 978 8.05 9.15 31.98
CA VAL A 978 7.87 10.43 31.30
C VAL A 978 6.79 10.30 30.23
N LEU A 979 5.75 11.09 30.33
CA LEU A 979 4.59 11.10 29.42
C LEU A 979 4.55 12.45 28.73
N THR A 980 4.75 12.49 27.42
CA THR A 980 4.75 13.75 26.64
C THR A 980 3.41 13.98 25.93
N SER A 981 2.86 15.19 26.00
CA SER A 981 1.58 15.54 25.37
C SER A 981 1.66 15.51 23.83
N ASN A 982 0.51 15.51 23.16
CA ASN A 982 0.41 15.36 21.70
C ASN A 982 1.15 16.47 20.91
N ASP A 983 1.36 17.63 21.53
CA ASP A 983 2.05 18.78 20.95
C ASP A 983 3.56 18.86 21.28
N VAL A 984 4.15 17.78 21.78
CA VAL A 984 5.60 17.68 22.07
C VAL A 984 6.26 16.73 21.07
N ALA A 985 7.24 17.26 20.32
CA ALA A 985 8.11 16.47 19.46
C ALA A 985 9.25 15.87 20.29
N VAL A 986 9.54 14.59 20.09
CA VAL A 986 10.67 13.90 20.74
C VAL A 986 11.50 13.19 19.67
N GLU A 987 12.82 13.23 19.82
CA GLU A 987 13.76 12.58 18.91
C GLU A 987 13.43 11.09 18.67
N GLY A 988 13.15 10.73 17.41
CA GLY A 988 12.80 9.38 16.99
C GLY A 988 11.34 8.96 17.25
N PHE A 989 10.54 9.80 17.90
CA PHE A 989 9.10 9.58 18.03
C PHE A 989 8.45 9.53 16.64
N CYS A 990 7.54 8.59 16.43
CA CYS A 990 6.81 8.44 15.15
C CYS A 990 7.65 8.08 13.92
N MET A 991 8.95 7.77 14.10
CA MET A 991 9.81 7.29 13.04
C MET A 991 10.34 5.88 13.34
N SER A 992 10.89 5.70 14.55
CA SER A 992 11.51 4.44 14.97
C SER A 992 10.93 3.89 16.27
N LYS A 993 10.19 4.70 17.04
CA LYS A 993 9.67 4.31 18.36
C LYS A 993 8.43 5.11 18.78
N CYS A 994 7.60 4.48 19.60
CA CYS A 994 6.45 5.10 20.27
C CYS A 994 6.73 5.42 21.76
N GLY A 995 7.86 4.92 22.25
CA GLY A 995 8.37 5.09 23.60
C GLY A 995 9.70 4.36 23.75
N THR A 996 10.33 4.49 24.91
CA THR A 996 11.58 3.79 25.24
C THR A 996 11.62 3.48 26.73
N HIS A 997 12.49 2.56 27.14
CA HIS A 997 12.84 2.37 28.54
C HIS A 997 14.36 2.36 28.69
N GLY A 998 14.85 2.58 29.90
CA GLY A 998 16.27 2.57 30.18
C GLY A 998 16.56 2.61 31.67
N SER A 999 17.83 2.77 32.00
CA SER A 999 18.26 2.92 33.39
C SER A 999 19.26 4.05 33.54
N LEU A 1000 19.16 4.77 34.65
CA LEU A 1000 20.03 5.88 35.00
C LEU A 1000 20.66 5.61 36.37
N THR A 1001 21.84 6.18 36.58
CA THR A 1001 22.52 6.11 37.87
C THR A 1001 22.13 7.33 38.68
N GLY A 1002 21.40 7.13 39.78
CA GLY A 1002 20.96 8.20 40.67
C GLY A 1002 22.10 8.79 41.50
N ALA A 1003 21.81 9.89 42.19
CA ALA A 1003 22.75 10.56 43.09
C ALA A 1003 23.28 9.60 44.17
N SER A 1004 24.57 9.69 44.48
CA SER A 1004 25.20 8.89 45.52
C SER A 1004 24.64 9.27 46.89
N VAL A 1005 23.95 8.34 47.55
CA VAL A 1005 23.46 8.51 48.92
C VAL A 1005 24.28 7.57 49.80
N GLN A 1006 24.99 8.14 50.79
CA GLN A 1006 25.89 7.39 51.68
C GLN A 1006 26.98 6.57 50.95
N GLY A 1007 27.52 7.11 49.85
CA GLY A 1007 28.60 6.47 49.10
C GLY A 1007 28.17 5.34 48.17
N LYS A 1008 26.86 5.07 48.03
CA LYS A 1008 26.30 4.09 47.09
C LYS A 1008 25.41 4.80 46.07
N SER A 1009 25.70 4.60 44.78
CA SER A 1009 24.82 5.06 43.70
C SER A 1009 23.78 3.97 43.39
N ASN A 1010 22.50 4.33 43.47
CA ASN A 1010 21.42 3.43 43.10
C ASN A 1010 21.05 3.66 41.64
N LYS A 1011 20.90 2.59 40.87
CA LYS A 1011 20.30 2.68 39.54
C LYS A 1011 18.78 2.67 39.68
N PHE A 1012 18.10 3.49 38.87
CA PHE A 1012 16.65 3.47 38.73
C PHE A 1012 16.29 3.27 37.26
N ALA A 1013 15.12 2.67 37.01
CA ALA A 1013 14.62 2.49 35.66
C ALA A 1013 13.72 3.66 35.26
N TYR A 1014 13.69 3.98 33.96
CA TYR A 1014 12.78 4.98 33.43
C TYR A 1014 12.09 4.46 32.17
N ILE A 1015 10.92 5.02 31.90
CA ILE A 1015 10.15 4.79 30.68
C ILE A 1015 9.80 6.17 30.10
N TRP A 1016 9.77 6.29 28.79
CA TRP A 1016 9.12 7.40 28.11
C TRP A 1016 8.09 6.87 27.11
N VAL A 1017 6.92 7.50 27.06
CA VAL A 1017 5.87 7.26 26.06
C VAL A 1017 5.35 8.59 25.56
N GLY A 1018 5.23 8.73 24.24
CA GLY A 1018 4.64 9.92 23.62
C GLY A 1018 3.18 9.74 23.23
N ASN A 1019 2.38 10.80 23.37
CA ASN A 1019 1.02 10.84 22.83
C ASN A 1019 1.06 11.06 21.31
N SER A 1020 0.64 10.06 20.54
CA SER A 1020 0.76 10.05 19.08
C SER A 1020 -0.41 10.69 18.34
N GLU A 1021 -1.45 11.14 19.04
CA GLU A 1021 -2.74 11.59 18.49
C GLU A 1021 -2.62 12.52 17.27
N THR A 1022 -1.66 13.45 17.28
CA THR A 1022 -1.48 14.48 16.24
C THR A 1022 -0.27 14.23 15.33
N GLN A 1023 0.62 13.29 15.66
CA GLN A 1023 1.89 13.09 14.97
C GLN A 1023 1.90 11.80 14.14
N CYS A 1024 1.50 10.67 14.73
CA CYS A 1024 1.51 9.36 14.06
C CYS A 1024 0.52 8.36 14.69
N PRO A 1025 -0.78 8.71 14.80
CA PRO A 1025 -1.73 7.84 15.48
C PRO A 1025 -1.81 6.46 14.79
N GLY A 1026 -1.65 6.39 13.47
CA GLY A 1026 -1.60 5.12 12.72
C GLY A 1026 -0.42 4.20 13.01
N GLN A 1027 0.65 4.68 13.66
CA GLN A 1027 1.75 3.80 14.10
C GLN A 1027 1.63 3.46 15.57
N CYS A 1028 1.50 4.49 16.42
CA CYS A 1028 1.63 4.34 17.86
C CYS A 1028 0.30 4.18 18.61
N ALA A 1029 -0.83 4.37 17.93
CA ALA A 1029 -2.17 4.11 18.48
C ALA A 1029 -2.92 3.02 17.70
N TRP A 1030 -2.23 2.26 16.84
CA TRP A 1030 -2.81 1.04 16.27
C TRP A 1030 -3.12 0.04 17.40
N PRO A 1031 -4.31 -0.61 17.44
CA PRO A 1031 -5.33 -0.71 16.39
C PRO A 1031 -6.47 0.33 16.44
N PHE A 1032 -6.38 1.38 17.26
CA PHE A 1032 -7.42 2.42 17.40
C PHE A 1032 -7.35 3.53 16.35
N HIS A 1033 -6.32 3.51 15.52
CA HIS A 1033 -6.20 4.35 14.34
C HIS A 1033 -5.73 3.52 13.14
N GLN A 1034 -6.07 3.98 11.94
CA GLN A 1034 -5.76 3.28 10.69
C GLN A 1034 -4.24 3.20 10.51
N PRO A 1035 -3.67 2.01 10.28
CA PRO A 1035 -2.24 1.84 10.16
C PRO A 1035 -1.71 2.43 8.85
N ILE A 1036 -0.50 3.01 8.89
CA ILE A 1036 0.14 3.63 7.72
C ILE A 1036 0.46 2.57 6.64
N TYR A 1037 0.76 1.34 7.07
CA TYR A 1037 1.04 0.19 6.20
C TYR A 1037 0.35 -1.07 6.75
N GLY A 1038 0.00 -2.00 5.87
CA GLY A 1038 -0.70 -3.26 6.23
C GLY A 1038 -2.21 -3.23 5.93
N PRO A 1039 -2.96 -4.27 6.32
CA PRO A 1039 -4.40 -4.36 6.11
C PRO A 1039 -5.15 -3.11 6.61
N GLN A 1040 -5.91 -2.50 5.70
CA GLN A 1040 -6.63 -1.24 5.94
C GLN A 1040 -8.03 -1.50 6.51
N SER A 1041 -8.12 -2.40 7.49
CA SER A 1041 -9.37 -2.65 8.22
C SER A 1041 -9.79 -1.39 9.00
N PRO A 1042 -11.09 -1.16 9.21
CA PRO A 1042 -11.55 -0.06 10.05
C PRO A 1042 -10.88 -0.11 11.44
N PRO A 1043 -10.41 1.03 11.96
CA PRO A 1043 -9.81 1.07 13.30
C PRO A 1043 -10.80 0.60 14.36
N LEU A 1044 -10.26 -0.04 15.40
CA LEU A 1044 -11.05 -0.42 16.56
C LEU A 1044 -11.48 0.82 17.34
N VAL A 1045 -12.64 0.74 17.98
CA VAL A 1045 -13.11 1.82 18.85
C VAL A 1045 -12.30 1.80 20.13
N ALA A 1046 -11.68 2.94 20.45
CA ALA A 1046 -10.80 3.10 21.61
C ALA A 1046 -11.58 2.98 22.94
N PRO A 1047 -11.13 2.16 23.91
CA PRO A 1047 -11.92 1.80 25.08
C PRO A 1047 -12.12 2.90 26.12
N ASN A 1048 -11.32 3.96 26.09
CA ASN A 1048 -11.51 5.13 26.94
C ASN A 1048 -11.94 6.38 26.15
N ASN A 1049 -12.36 6.21 24.89
CA ASN A 1049 -12.75 7.28 23.98
C ASN A 1049 -11.64 8.34 23.78
N ASP A 1050 -10.37 7.92 23.86
CA ASP A 1050 -9.22 8.76 23.61
C ASP A 1050 -8.13 7.94 22.91
N VAL A 1051 -8.08 8.03 21.57
CA VAL A 1051 -7.16 7.25 20.72
C VAL A 1051 -5.70 7.45 21.13
N GLY A 1052 -5.32 8.70 21.46
CA GLY A 1052 -3.96 9.02 21.87
C GLY A 1052 -3.57 8.32 23.17
N LEU A 1053 -4.41 8.44 24.19
CA LEU A 1053 -4.13 7.86 25.51
C LEU A 1053 -4.31 6.34 25.53
N ASP A 1054 -5.27 5.79 24.80
CA ASP A 1054 -5.45 4.35 24.62
C ASP A 1054 -4.25 3.73 23.87
N GLY A 1055 -3.70 4.44 22.88
CA GLY A 1055 -2.42 4.09 22.24
C GLY A 1055 -1.23 4.19 23.19
N MET A 1056 -1.16 5.23 24.03
CA MET A 1056 -0.14 5.34 25.06
C MET A 1056 -0.18 4.17 26.05
N VAL A 1057 -1.38 3.68 26.43
CA VAL A 1057 -1.52 2.52 27.33
C VAL A 1057 -0.93 1.26 26.71
N ILE A 1058 -1.14 0.98 25.42
CA ILE A 1058 -0.53 -0.16 24.72
C ILE A 1058 1.00 -0.11 24.83
N ASN A 1059 1.58 1.04 24.48
CA ASN A 1059 3.04 1.22 24.48
C ASN A 1059 3.60 1.17 25.91
N LEU A 1060 2.91 1.79 26.85
CA LEU A 1060 3.27 1.78 28.26
C LEU A 1060 3.23 0.36 28.83
N ALA A 1061 2.21 -0.43 28.52
CA ALA A 1061 2.07 -1.81 28.95
C ALA A 1061 3.24 -2.67 28.43
N SER A 1062 3.58 -2.50 27.15
CA SER A 1062 4.71 -3.19 26.52
C SER A 1062 6.04 -2.83 27.18
N LEU A 1063 6.33 -1.53 27.31
CA LEU A 1063 7.58 -1.04 27.89
C LEU A 1063 7.68 -1.34 29.38
N LEU A 1064 6.56 -1.36 30.11
CA LEU A 1064 6.55 -1.71 31.53
C LEU A 1064 6.90 -3.17 31.75
N ALA A 1065 6.36 -4.09 30.94
CA ALA A 1065 6.74 -5.51 30.98
C ALA A 1065 8.25 -5.66 30.74
N GLY A 1066 8.76 -5.08 29.65
CA GLY A 1066 10.20 -5.05 29.34
C GLY A 1066 11.06 -4.47 30.45
N THR A 1067 10.65 -3.34 31.04
CA THR A 1067 11.36 -2.69 32.16
C THR A 1067 11.45 -3.58 33.39
N THR A 1068 10.44 -4.40 33.66
CA THR A 1068 10.44 -5.27 34.84
C THR A 1068 11.24 -6.55 34.65
N THR A 1069 11.23 -7.10 33.42
CA THR A 1069 11.92 -8.35 33.08
C THR A 1069 13.33 -8.16 32.51
N ASN A 1070 13.67 -6.95 32.02
CA ASN A 1070 14.95 -6.58 31.45
C ASN A 1070 15.35 -5.11 31.75
N PRO A 1071 15.32 -4.64 33.01
CA PRO A 1071 15.57 -3.23 33.36
C PRO A 1071 16.94 -2.66 32.95
N PHE A 1072 17.95 -3.53 32.80
CA PHE A 1072 19.36 -3.14 32.61
C PHE A 1072 20.00 -3.78 31.36
N GLY A 1073 19.18 -4.31 30.44
CA GLY A 1073 19.64 -4.89 29.17
C GLY A 1073 20.35 -6.24 29.31
N ASN A 1074 20.14 -6.98 30.39
CA ASN A 1074 20.70 -8.32 30.59
C ASN A 1074 19.72 -9.31 31.28
N GLY A 1075 18.43 -9.00 31.34
CA GLY A 1075 17.37 -9.87 31.84
C GLY A 1075 16.85 -10.82 30.76
N TYR A 1076 15.55 -10.78 30.46
CA TYR A 1076 14.92 -11.61 29.43
C TYR A 1076 14.82 -10.91 28.08
N PHE A 1077 15.42 -11.50 27.03
CA PHE A 1077 15.24 -11.06 25.64
C PHE A 1077 15.66 -12.13 24.63
N GLN A 1078 15.23 -11.98 23.39
CA GLN A 1078 15.77 -12.69 22.21
C GLN A 1078 16.43 -11.68 21.26
N GLY A 1079 17.38 -12.16 20.46
CA GLY A 1079 18.15 -11.32 19.54
C GLY A 1079 19.32 -10.60 20.20
N PRO A 1080 19.99 -9.67 19.50
CA PRO A 1080 21.13 -8.93 20.02
C PRO A 1080 20.72 -7.95 21.13
N LYS A 1081 21.60 -7.76 22.12
CA LYS A 1081 21.38 -6.90 23.28
C LYS A 1081 21.07 -5.43 22.93
N ASP A 1082 21.56 -4.95 21.79
CA ASP A 1082 21.38 -3.57 21.34
C ASP A 1082 20.06 -3.35 20.56
N ALA A 1083 19.34 -4.43 20.22
CA ALA A 1083 18.00 -4.40 19.65
C ALA A 1083 17.16 -5.60 20.14
N PRO A 1084 16.93 -5.72 21.47
CA PRO A 1084 16.31 -6.90 22.06
C PRO A 1084 14.81 -6.94 21.78
N LEU A 1085 14.28 -8.12 21.45
CA LEU A 1085 12.85 -8.39 21.59
C LEU A 1085 12.62 -8.96 22.98
N GLU A 1086 11.84 -8.25 23.78
CA GLU A 1086 11.60 -8.48 25.20
C GLU A 1086 10.20 -9.06 25.43
N ALA A 1087 9.78 -9.17 26.69
CA ALA A 1087 8.53 -9.83 27.11
C ALA A 1087 7.32 -9.52 26.22
N ALA A 1088 7.06 -8.25 25.90
CA ALA A 1088 5.94 -7.85 25.04
C ALA A 1088 6.35 -7.65 23.58
N SER A 1089 7.56 -7.13 23.30
CA SER A 1089 8.01 -6.85 21.92
C SER A 1089 8.35 -8.12 21.12
N ALA A 1090 8.55 -9.27 21.78
CA ALA A 1090 8.57 -10.59 21.14
C ALA A 1090 7.19 -11.06 20.63
N CYS A 1091 6.10 -10.36 21.00
CA CYS A 1091 4.72 -10.66 20.60
C CYS A 1091 4.04 -9.45 19.94
N PRO A 1092 4.63 -8.86 18.89
CA PRO A 1092 4.16 -7.60 18.34
C PRO A 1092 2.75 -7.73 17.75
N GLY A 1093 1.84 -6.85 18.18
CA GLY A 1093 0.48 -6.74 17.65
C GLY A 1093 -0.47 -7.89 17.99
N VAL A 1094 -0.07 -8.79 18.89
CA VAL A 1094 -0.91 -9.89 19.37
C VAL A 1094 -1.69 -9.42 20.60
N TYR A 1095 -3.02 -9.22 20.47
CA TYR A 1095 -3.88 -8.79 21.58
C TYR A 1095 -4.99 -9.81 21.94
N GLY A 1096 -5.40 -10.64 20.99
CA GLY A 1096 -6.38 -11.71 21.19
C GLY A 1096 -6.09 -12.92 20.32
N LYS A 1097 -6.91 -13.97 20.48
CA LYS A 1097 -6.79 -15.21 19.70
C LYS A 1097 -6.86 -14.95 18.19
N GLY A 1098 -6.02 -15.66 17.43
CA GLY A 1098 -6.02 -15.57 15.96
C GLY A 1098 -5.44 -14.27 15.41
N ALA A 1099 -4.78 -13.44 16.23
CA ALA A 1099 -4.10 -12.25 15.76
C ALA A 1099 -3.04 -12.58 14.68
N TYR A 1100 -2.94 -11.70 13.69
CA TYR A 1100 -1.97 -11.74 12.59
C TYR A 1100 -1.69 -10.30 12.12
N PRO A 1101 -0.66 -10.03 11.30
CA PRO A 1101 -0.34 -8.66 10.88
C PRO A 1101 -1.56 -7.92 10.29
N GLY A 1102 -1.97 -6.81 10.93
CA GLY A 1102 -3.15 -6.03 10.56
C GLY A 1102 -4.48 -6.47 11.20
N TYR A 1103 -4.47 -7.52 12.02
CA TYR A 1103 -5.62 -7.97 12.81
C TYR A 1103 -5.22 -8.20 14.27
N ALA A 1104 -5.84 -7.46 15.19
CA ALA A 1104 -5.52 -7.49 16.61
C ALA A 1104 -5.87 -8.82 17.32
N GLY A 1105 -6.61 -9.71 16.64
CA GLY A 1105 -7.18 -10.92 17.21
C GLY A 1105 -8.63 -10.74 17.63
N ASP A 1106 -9.24 -11.83 18.10
CA ASP A 1106 -10.60 -11.84 18.61
C ASP A 1106 -10.64 -11.11 19.97
N LEU A 1107 -11.18 -9.89 19.97
CA LEU A 1107 -11.25 -9.03 21.15
C LEU A 1107 -12.67 -8.95 21.72
N LEU A 1108 -12.77 -8.59 23.00
CA LEU A 1108 -14.06 -8.27 23.61
C LEU A 1108 -14.55 -6.92 23.08
N VAL A 1109 -15.86 -6.80 22.89
CA VAL A 1109 -16.51 -5.57 22.45
C VAL A 1109 -17.47 -5.09 23.52
N ASP A 1110 -17.37 -3.83 23.90
CA ASP A 1110 -18.33 -3.19 24.78
C ASP A 1110 -19.64 -2.94 24.02
N PRO A 1111 -20.76 -3.56 24.40
CA PRO A 1111 -22.02 -3.40 23.68
C PRO A 1111 -22.56 -1.97 23.72
N ALA A 1112 -22.20 -1.16 24.72
CA ALA A 1112 -22.70 0.20 24.86
C ALA A 1112 -21.94 1.21 23.98
N THR A 1113 -20.63 1.03 23.82
CA THR A 1113 -19.74 1.99 23.15
C THR A 1113 -19.16 1.46 21.84
N GLY A 1114 -19.23 0.15 21.60
CA GLY A 1114 -18.52 -0.52 20.51
C GLY A 1114 -17.01 -0.68 20.75
N ALA A 1115 -16.50 -0.25 21.90
CA ALA A 1115 -15.08 -0.29 22.23
C ALA A 1115 -14.50 -1.70 22.22
N SER A 1116 -13.35 -1.88 21.60
CA SER A 1116 -12.61 -3.14 21.64
C SER A 1116 -11.58 -3.14 22.77
N TYR A 1117 -11.55 -4.20 23.55
CA TYR A 1117 -10.67 -4.33 24.71
C TYR A 1117 -10.37 -5.81 24.98
N ASN A 1118 -9.34 -6.08 25.76
CA ASN A 1118 -9.08 -7.41 26.30
C ASN A 1118 -8.93 -7.43 27.82
N ALA A 1119 -8.84 -6.27 28.49
CA ALA A 1119 -8.66 -6.21 29.94
C ALA A 1119 -9.58 -5.20 30.61
N ASN A 1120 -10.22 -5.60 31.70
CA ASN A 1120 -10.94 -4.69 32.61
C ASN A 1120 -9.96 -4.10 33.64
N GLY A 1121 -10.12 -2.81 33.95
CA GLY A 1121 -9.29 -2.08 34.92
C GLY A 1121 -10.09 -1.41 36.03
N ALA A 1122 -9.38 -0.64 36.85
CA ALA A 1122 -9.92 0.16 37.94
C ALA A 1122 -10.90 1.23 37.43
N ASN A 1123 -11.79 1.68 38.31
CA ASN A 1123 -12.78 2.73 38.02
C ASN A 1123 -13.67 2.44 36.79
N GLY A 1124 -13.88 1.15 36.46
CA GLY A 1124 -14.72 0.73 35.34
C GLY A 1124 -14.10 0.92 33.96
N ARG A 1125 -12.80 1.26 33.89
CA ARG A 1125 -12.09 1.44 32.63
C ARG A 1125 -11.80 0.11 31.95
N LYS A 1126 -11.66 0.17 30.63
CA LYS A 1126 -11.30 -0.95 29.77
C LYS A 1126 -10.01 -0.61 29.05
N TYR A 1127 -9.19 -1.62 28.78
CA TYR A 1127 -7.86 -1.47 28.20
C TYR A 1127 -7.58 -2.56 27.19
N LEU A 1128 -6.69 -2.25 26.25
CA LEU A 1128 -6.06 -3.20 25.37
C LEU A 1128 -4.59 -3.35 25.79
N VAL A 1129 -4.20 -4.55 26.20
CA VAL A 1129 -2.83 -4.87 26.64
C VAL A 1129 -2.21 -5.95 25.74
N PRO A 1130 -0.91 -5.87 25.42
CA PRO A 1130 -0.27 -6.81 24.50
C PRO A 1130 -0.12 -8.20 25.12
N ALA A 1131 -0.05 -9.23 24.28
CA ALA A 1131 0.40 -10.55 24.71
C ALA A 1131 1.83 -10.48 25.25
N LEU A 1132 2.13 -11.33 26.24
CA LEU A 1132 3.48 -11.49 26.79
C LEU A 1132 4.04 -12.85 26.39
N PHE A 1133 5.30 -12.90 25.99
CA PHE A 1133 5.99 -14.13 25.62
C PHE A 1133 6.15 -15.03 26.85
N ASP A 1134 5.51 -16.18 26.90
CA ASP A 1134 5.61 -17.09 28.02
C ASP A 1134 6.93 -17.89 27.96
N PRO A 1135 7.90 -17.63 28.87
CA PRO A 1135 9.18 -18.34 28.87
C PRO A 1135 9.05 -19.85 29.15
N SER A 1136 7.91 -20.31 29.66
CA SER A 1136 7.67 -21.72 30.00
C SER A 1136 7.20 -22.52 28.78
N THR A 1137 6.32 -21.93 27.97
CA THR A 1137 5.74 -22.57 26.77
C THR A 1137 6.42 -22.15 25.48
N GLN A 1138 7.24 -21.11 25.52
CA GLN A 1138 7.87 -20.48 24.35
C GLN A 1138 6.86 -19.97 23.31
N THR A 1139 5.73 -19.44 23.77
CA THR A 1139 4.65 -18.91 22.92
C THR A 1139 4.11 -17.60 23.47
N CYS A 1140 3.48 -16.78 22.62
CA CYS A 1140 2.80 -15.57 23.08
C CYS A 1140 1.54 -15.92 23.88
N SER A 1141 1.52 -15.54 25.16
CA SER A 1141 0.38 -15.70 26.05
C SER A 1141 -0.62 -14.57 25.84
N ILE A 1142 -1.76 -14.91 25.25
CA ILE A 1142 -2.90 -14.02 25.06
C ILE A 1142 -3.82 -14.03 26.28
N LEU A 1143 -4.55 -12.93 26.51
CA LEU A 1143 -5.48 -12.81 27.64
C LEU A 1143 -6.91 -13.26 27.29
N VAL A 1144 -7.32 -13.14 26.02
CA VAL A 1144 -8.66 -13.45 25.49
C VAL A 1144 -8.62 -14.34 24.25
#